data_AF-A0A6H1U3J9-F1
#
_entry.id   AF-A0A6H1U3J9-F1
#
_cell.length_a   1.000
_cell.length_b   1.000
_cell.length_c   1.000
_cell.angle_alpha   90.00
_cell.angle_beta   90.00
_cell.angle_gamma   90.00
#
_symmetry.space_group_name_H-M   'P 1'
#
loop_
_entity.id
_entity.type
_entity.pdbx_description
1 polymer ?
#
loop_
_entity_poly.entity_id
_entity_poly.type
_entity_poly.pdbx_seq_one_letter_code
_entity_poly.pdbx_strand_id
1 'polypeptide(L)'
;MLDISDLFNETYYLGANPDVANAVATGTLASGFQHFLGNGQFEGRDPSVFFDTDFYLDLYVDVDLAVLSGNTTAIAHFVNSGQFEGRDPIRQFFNDTYLLRNPDVAAAVEADILTAYQHFIEAGQFEGRDPGFTFDTSFYLETYPDVAAAVASGRLSAIEHYLQFGLVEGREAFPISWDIPLPEPTEVQDLGVLGSIEVNDFIGTLNSEDLYAFRLDSPGEVSIILENLSADADLVLYEDLNNNQQLDLGELLGFSEQVGNQTETIVKVLPPGNYSIAVQQYSGSTSYTLRAFNRAIATPLVPDNAGNSLAQARDLGPLTGGQTVSDFVGDLDRLDLYRFTLDETSAIDVTLGGLSADADLFLVQDFNQDGLIIDRVEILASSIAASSNPEAISLPTLAPGTFYIAVEQYTGNTNYTLSLSATPTVGVDTQTPLPGFDPNYGFGLVDAAAAVARAIGETVPFADVPNPIANNYGADLMRVPEVWNRGFTGEGVVVAVLDTGIDLKHPELQGRLWTNVDEIPGDGIDNDGNGFIDDARGFDFVDFDGDPAIALTEEQHGTHIAGTIAATRDGIDATTFFGQPFDVTGIAYGATIMPVRVLGDRQTFDEFDRAVADGIRYAVDNGARVLNLSLGNLPGQPPTENIAAALQYARDRGVVAVIAAGNEKDLGAFVPDDPAIRAAQDLAIAVGAVDRDRRVAEFSNPASSLLGVYDFVVAPGIEIRSIVPANGFLSLDGTSMATPHVAGVVALMLQANPNLTPAQVEQILAETANPEGILV
;
A
#
# COMPACT_ATOMS: atom_id res chain seq x y z
N MET A 1 -28.91 -11.21 9.06
CA MET A 1 -27.48 -10.84 9.03
C MET A 1 -27.27 -9.97 7.83
N LEU A 2 -26.49 -8.92 8.01
CA LEU A 2 -26.27 -7.91 6.98
C LEU A 2 -25.47 -8.51 5.83
N ASP A 3 -25.80 -8.14 4.61
CA ASP A 3 -24.93 -8.32 3.45
C ASP A 3 -24.43 -6.97 2.92
N ILE A 4 -23.62 -7.02 1.86
CA ILE A 4 -23.03 -5.81 1.26
C ILE A 4 -24.13 -4.83 0.79
N SER A 5 -25.28 -5.34 0.33
CA SER A 5 -26.38 -4.50 -0.13
C SER A 5 -27.08 -3.76 1.01
N ASP A 6 -27.09 -4.33 2.21
CA ASP A 6 -27.65 -3.67 3.41
C ASP A 6 -26.77 -2.52 3.90
N LEU A 7 -25.45 -2.59 3.65
CA LEU A 7 -24.47 -1.56 4.05
C LEU A 7 -24.13 -0.57 2.93
N PHE A 8 -24.72 -0.72 1.74
CA PHE A 8 -24.45 0.14 0.60
C PHE A 8 -25.50 1.26 0.46
N ASN A 9 -25.03 2.49 0.25
CA ASN A 9 -25.90 3.64 -0.02
C ASN A 9 -25.52 4.32 -1.34
N GLU A 10 -26.36 4.14 -2.37
CA GLU A 10 -26.15 4.71 -3.71
C GLU A 10 -25.97 6.23 -3.69
N THR A 11 -26.73 6.96 -2.88
CA THR A 11 -26.68 8.43 -2.87
C THR A 11 -25.38 8.91 -2.25
N TYR A 12 -24.97 8.31 -1.13
CA TYR A 12 -23.68 8.58 -0.50
C TYR A 12 -22.53 8.22 -1.44
N TYR A 13 -22.55 7.00 -1.99
CA TYR A 13 -21.47 6.46 -2.80
C TYR A 13 -21.22 7.31 -4.05
N LEU A 14 -22.28 7.70 -4.78
CA LEU A 14 -22.12 8.62 -5.91
C LEU A 14 -21.72 10.04 -5.47
N GLY A 15 -22.13 10.48 -4.29
CA GLY A 15 -21.72 11.77 -3.73
C GLY A 15 -20.22 11.83 -3.40
N ALA A 16 -19.69 10.76 -2.83
CA ALA A 16 -18.28 10.60 -2.48
C ALA A 16 -17.40 10.31 -3.70
N ASN A 17 -17.96 9.76 -4.77
CA ASN A 17 -17.25 9.30 -5.96
C ASN A 17 -17.74 9.99 -7.25
N PRO A 18 -17.27 11.23 -7.55
CA PRO A 18 -17.74 12.01 -8.70
C PRO A 18 -17.48 11.37 -10.06
N ASP A 19 -16.42 10.57 -10.18
CA ASP A 19 -16.09 9.75 -11.34
C ASP A 19 -17.20 8.73 -11.63
N VAL A 20 -17.62 7.99 -10.61
CA VAL A 20 -18.71 7.00 -10.71
C VAL A 20 -20.06 7.69 -10.95
N ALA A 21 -20.33 8.81 -10.28
CA ALA A 21 -21.54 9.60 -10.51
C ALA A 21 -21.68 10.07 -11.96
N ASN A 22 -20.58 10.52 -12.56
CA ASN A 22 -20.56 10.90 -13.96
C ASN A 22 -20.82 9.70 -14.87
N ALA A 23 -20.17 8.56 -14.61
CA ALA A 23 -20.35 7.33 -15.39
C ALA A 23 -21.78 6.77 -15.32
N VAL A 24 -22.45 6.86 -14.16
CA VAL A 24 -23.87 6.50 -14.01
C VAL A 24 -24.76 7.51 -14.75
N ALA A 25 -24.46 8.81 -14.65
CA ALA A 25 -25.22 9.86 -15.33
C ALA A 25 -25.13 9.79 -16.87
N THR A 26 -23.99 9.34 -17.41
CA THR A 26 -23.79 9.12 -18.85
C THR A 26 -24.32 7.77 -19.33
N GLY A 27 -24.77 6.91 -18.42
CA GLY A 27 -25.28 5.57 -18.72
C GLY A 27 -24.19 4.55 -19.06
N THR A 28 -22.93 4.84 -18.72
CA THR A 28 -21.79 3.93 -18.86
C THR A 28 -21.83 2.84 -17.78
N LEU A 29 -22.27 3.19 -16.57
CA LEU A 29 -22.54 2.27 -15.46
C LEU A 29 -24.02 2.24 -15.12
N ALA A 30 -24.55 1.09 -14.70
CA ALA A 30 -25.96 0.96 -14.36
C ALA A 30 -26.31 1.58 -12.99
N SER A 31 -25.39 1.52 -12.04
CA SER A 31 -25.50 2.14 -10.70
C SER A 31 -24.13 2.22 -10.02
N GLY A 32 -24.03 3.05 -8.99
CA GLY A 32 -22.91 3.05 -8.06
C GLY A 32 -22.76 1.71 -7.35
N PHE A 33 -23.86 1.02 -7.02
CA PHE A 33 -23.79 -0.32 -6.44
C PHE A 33 -23.10 -1.35 -7.35
N GLN A 34 -23.39 -1.30 -8.66
CA GLN A 34 -22.71 -2.16 -9.63
C GLN A 34 -21.21 -1.87 -9.65
N HIS A 35 -20.84 -0.59 -9.64
CA HIS A 35 -19.44 -0.19 -9.54
C HIS A 35 -18.80 -0.69 -8.25
N PHE A 36 -19.48 -0.53 -7.12
CA PHE A 36 -18.94 -0.91 -5.82
C PHE A 36 -18.67 -2.39 -5.74
N LEU A 37 -19.61 -3.23 -6.19
CA LEU A 37 -19.41 -4.68 -6.22
C LEU A 37 -18.28 -5.11 -7.16
N GLY A 38 -18.13 -4.41 -8.29
CA GLY A 38 -17.13 -4.75 -9.31
C GLY A 38 -15.71 -4.26 -9.00
N ASN A 39 -15.60 -3.02 -8.50
CA ASN A 39 -14.32 -2.32 -8.35
C ASN A 39 -14.22 -1.58 -7.01
N GLY A 40 -15.28 -0.85 -6.60
CA GLY A 40 -15.19 0.08 -5.47
C GLY A 40 -14.75 -0.54 -4.14
N GLN A 41 -15.20 -1.75 -3.83
CA GLN A 41 -14.78 -2.47 -2.63
C GLN A 41 -13.31 -2.92 -2.65
N PHE A 42 -12.72 -3.05 -3.84
CA PHE A 42 -11.30 -3.40 -4.04
C PHE A 42 -10.42 -2.15 -4.11
N GLU A 43 -11.00 -1.02 -4.50
CA GLU A 43 -10.36 0.31 -4.49
C GLU A 43 -10.37 0.97 -3.10
N GLY A 44 -10.81 0.26 -2.06
CA GLY A 44 -10.89 0.79 -0.69
C GLY A 44 -11.98 1.86 -0.48
N ARG A 45 -12.95 2.00 -1.40
CA ARG A 45 -13.98 3.04 -1.29
C ARG A 45 -15.05 2.66 -0.29
N ASP A 46 -15.53 3.64 0.49
CA ASP A 46 -16.59 3.37 1.45
C ASP A 46 -17.97 3.18 0.79
N PRO A 47 -18.72 2.12 1.15
CA PRO A 47 -20.04 1.81 0.61
C PRO A 47 -21.14 2.75 1.12
N SER A 48 -20.97 3.30 2.32
CA SER A 48 -21.90 4.19 3.02
C SER A 48 -21.17 4.83 4.21
N VAL A 49 -21.83 5.79 4.88
CA VAL A 49 -21.34 6.32 6.16
C VAL A 49 -21.29 5.28 7.30
N PHE A 50 -21.85 4.09 7.10
CA PHE A 50 -21.91 3.03 8.10
C PHE A 50 -20.86 1.94 7.87
N PHE A 51 -19.83 2.22 7.08
CA PHE A 51 -18.65 1.37 7.00
C PHE A 51 -17.47 2.24 6.58
N ASP A 52 -16.46 2.31 7.43
CA ASP A 52 -15.24 3.08 7.22
C ASP A 52 -14.12 2.07 6.95
N THR A 53 -13.73 1.98 5.68
CA THR A 53 -12.80 0.97 5.19
C THR A 53 -11.43 1.13 5.81
N ASP A 54 -10.92 2.36 5.87
CA ASP A 54 -9.62 2.66 6.43
C ASP A 54 -9.60 2.39 7.93
N PHE A 55 -10.60 2.88 8.67
CA PHE A 55 -10.74 2.59 10.11
C PHE A 55 -10.82 1.09 10.39
N TYR A 56 -11.60 0.34 9.61
CA TYR A 56 -11.77 -1.08 9.81
C TYR A 56 -10.48 -1.87 9.55
N LEU A 57 -9.70 -1.46 8.57
CA LEU A 57 -8.40 -2.08 8.25
C LEU A 57 -7.32 -1.68 9.27
N ASP A 58 -7.28 -0.42 9.67
CA ASP A 58 -6.36 0.08 10.70
C ASP A 58 -6.59 -0.59 12.06
N LEU A 59 -7.86 -0.86 12.40
CA LEU A 59 -8.22 -1.48 13.67
C LEU A 59 -7.96 -2.99 13.68
N TYR A 60 -8.03 -3.65 12.52
CA TYR A 60 -7.96 -5.10 12.40
C TYR A 60 -6.87 -5.51 11.40
N VAL A 61 -5.63 -5.52 11.89
CA VAL A 61 -4.42 -5.85 11.12
C VAL A 61 -4.49 -7.25 10.46
N ASP A 62 -5.23 -8.19 11.02
CA ASP A 62 -5.45 -9.50 10.41
C ASP A 62 -6.38 -9.45 9.18
N VAL A 63 -7.36 -8.54 9.20
CA VAL A 63 -8.31 -8.31 8.11
C VAL A 63 -7.67 -7.48 7.02
N ASP A 64 -7.14 -6.33 7.40
CA ASP A 64 -5.77 -5.97 7.12
C ASP A 64 -5.04 -6.70 5.95
N LEU A 65 -4.20 -7.61 6.43
CA LEU A 65 -3.42 -8.56 5.67
C LEU A 65 -4.28 -9.49 4.79
N ALA A 66 -5.51 -9.85 5.19
CA ALA A 66 -6.42 -10.66 4.36
C ALA A 66 -6.94 -9.89 3.12
N VAL A 67 -7.08 -8.57 3.21
CA VAL A 67 -7.41 -7.70 2.09
C VAL A 67 -6.21 -7.48 1.19
N LEU A 68 -5.03 -7.24 1.77
CA LEU A 68 -3.77 -7.12 1.02
C LEU A 68 -3.42 -8.39 0.24
N SER A 69 -3.67 -9.56 0.81
CA SER A 69 -3.45 -10.85 0.15
C SER A 69 -4.53 -11.21 -0.90
N GLY A 70 -5.51 -10.32 -1.13
CA GLY A 70 -6.59 -10.53 -2.10
C GLY A 70 -7.59 -11.62 -1.72
N ASN A 71 -7.54 -12.12 -0.48
CA ASN A 71 -8.41 -13.17 0.02
C ASN A 71 -9.84 -12.67 0.30
N THR A 72 -9.98 -11.39 0.61
CA THR A 72 -11.25 -10.72 0.90
C THR A 72 -11.15 -9.23 0.60
N THR A 73 -12.26 -8.49 0.69
CA THR A 73 -12.25 -7.02 0.84
C THR A 73 -12.64 -6.67 2.27
N ALA A 74 -12.39 -5.43 2.71
CA ALA A 74 -12.72 -4.98 4.06
C ALA A 74 -14.19 -5.24 4.38
N ILE A 75 -15.08 -4.80 3.49
CA ILE A 75 -16.51 -5.04 3.66
C ILE A 75 -16.90 -6.50 3.49
N ALA A 76 -16.29 -7.24 2.56
CA ALA A 76 -16.59 -8.66 2.40
C ALA A 76 -16.17 -9.45 3.65
N HIS A 77 -15.06 -9.09 4.29
CA HIS A 77 -14.65 -9.68 5.54
C HIS A 77 -15.66 -9.36 6.64
N PHE A 78 -16.03 -8.08 6.78
CA PHE A 78 -16.98 -7.68 7.80
C PHE A 78 -18.31 -8.41 7.68
N VAL A 79 -18.91 -8.47 6.48
CA VAL A 79 -20.21 -9.12 6.30
C VAL A 79 -20.14 -10.64 6.44
N ASN A 80 -19.01 -11.28 6.10
CA ASN A 80 -18.89 -12.74 6.17
C ASN A 80 -18.42 -13.24 7.55
N SER A 81 -17.63 -12.45 8.26
CA SER A 81 -16.93 -12.85 9.48
C SER A 81 -17.00 -11.75 10.57
N GLY A 82 -16.60 -10.52 10.25
CA GLY A 82 -16.42 -9.46 11.25
C GLY A 82 -17.65 -9.12 12.08
N GLN A 83 -18.84 -9.07 11.48
CA GLN A 83 -20.09 -8.81 12.21
C GLN A 83 -20.43 -9.91 13.23
N PHE A 84 -19.96 -11.15 13.00
CA PHE A 84 -20.15 -12.28 13.90
C PHE A 84 -19.07 -12.35 14.98
N GLU A 85 -17.87 -11.86 14.66
CA GLU A 85 -16.72 -11.76 15.56
C GLU A 85 -16.83 -10.56 16.52
N GLY A 86 -17.84 -9.70 16.33
CA GLY A 86 -18.05 -8.50 17.15
C GLY A 86 -17.10 -7.36 16.79
N ARG A 87 -16.66 -7.29 15.53
CA ARG A 87 -15.77 -6.22 15.05
C ARG A 87 -16.52 -4.91 14.79
N ASP A 88 -15.81 -3.81 14.92
CA ASP A 88 -16.32 -2.44 14.85
C ASP A 88 -16.08 -1.84 13.45
N PRO A 89 -17.12 -1.59 12.64
CA PRO A 89 -16.97 -1.14 11.26
C PRO A 89 -16.87 0.38 11.08
N ILE A 90 -17.15 1.16 12.13
CA ILE A 90 -17.01 2.62 12.14
C ILE A 90 -16.57 3.08 13.52
N ARG A 91 -15.86 4.21 13.58
CA ARG A 91 -15.35 4.80 14.83
C ARG A 91 -16.45 5.12 15.86
N GLN A 92 -17.69 5.29 15.43
CA GLN A 92 -18.81 5.68 16.30
C GLN A 92 -19.58 4.50 16.88
N PHE A 93 -19.31 3.28 16.43
CA PHE A 93 -19.95 2.08 16.91
C PHE A 93 -18.94 1.19 17.60
N PHE A 94 -19.27 0.76 18.83
CA PHE A 94 -18.47 -0.21 19.58
C PHE A 94 -19.38 -1.36 19.99
N ASN A 95 -19.11 -2.55 19.44
CA ASN A 95 -19.91 -3.76 19.62
C ASN A 95 -20.13 -4.07 21.10
N ASP A 96 -19.06 -4.07 21.88
CA ASP A 96 -19.11 -4.45 23.29
C ASP A 96 -19.89 -3.43 24.12
N THR A 97 -19.68 -2.13 23.89
CA THR A 97 -20.47 -1.06 24.50
C THR A 97 -21.95 -1.17 24.11
N TYR A 98 -22.23 -1.40 22.83
CA TYR A 98 -23.58 -1.50 22.32
C TYR A 98 -24.33 -2.68 22.96
N LEU A 99 -23.69 -3.84 23.11
CA LEU A 99 -24.29 -5.00 23.76
C LEU A 99 -24.43 -4.83 25.27
N LEU A 100 -23.45 -4.20 25.92
CA LEU A 100 -23.50 -3.89 27.35
C LEU A 100 -24.70 -3.00 27.70
N ARG A 101 -24.94 -1.95 26.90
CA ARG A 101 -26.05 -1.00 27.07
C ARG A 101 -27.41 -1.58 26.67
N ASN A 102 -27.42 -2.66 25.88
CA ASN A 102 -28.64 -3.26 25.33
C ASN A 102 -28.74 -4.76 25.64
N PRO A 103 -29.03 -5.15 26.90
CA PRO A 103 -29.07 -6.56 27.32
C PRO A 103 -30.08 -7.44 26.56
N ASP A 104 -31.15 -6.84 26.04
CA ASP A 104 -32.11 -7.51 25.16
C ASP A 104 -31.50 -7.91 23.81
N VAL A 105 -30.60 -7.08 23.27
CA VAL A 105 -29.83 -7.35 22.05
C VAL A 105 -28.73 -8.36 22.33
N ALA A 106 -28.01 -8.22 23.45
CA ALA A 106 -27.01 -9.20 23.90
C ALA A 106 -27.58 -10.62 24.00
N ALA A 107 -28.77 -10.77 24.58
CA ALA A 107 -29.46 -12.06 24.65
C ALA A 107 -29.85 -12.61 23.27
N ALA A 108 -30.12 -11.74 22.29
CA ALA A 108 -30.43 -12.15 20.92
C ALA A 108 -29.17 -12.54 20.13
N VAL A 109 -28.03 -11.87 20.37
CA VAL A 109 -26.72 -12.24 19.81
C VAL A 109 -26.24 -13.58 20.38
N GLU A 110 -26.33 -13.79 21.70
CA GLU A 110 -25.96 -15.07 22.34
C GLU A 110 -26.81 -16.25 21.82
N ALA A 111 -28.04 -15.96 21.37
CA ALA A 111 -28.95 -16.94 20.78
C ALA A 111 -28.77 -17.12 19.25
N ASP A 112 -27.75 -16.52 18.64
CA ASP A 112 -27.48 -16.52 17.19
C ASP A 112 -28.67 -16.02 16.34
N ILE A 113 -29.46 -15.07 16.87
CA ILE A 113 -30.65 -14.55 16.17
C ILE A 113 -30.28 -13.39 15.24
N LEU A 114 -29.33 -12.54 15.65
CA LEU A 114 -28.87 -11.34 14.95
C LEU A 114 -27.43 -11.00 15.40
N THR A 115 -26.76 -10.08 14.72
CA THR A 115 -25.52 -9.44 15.23
C THR A 115 -25.82 -8.10 15.90
N ALA A 116 -24.92 -7.62 16.76
CA ALA A 116 -25.04 -6.30 17.39
C ALA A 116 -25.21 -5.20 16.33
N TYR A 117 -24.33 -5.23 15.32
CA TYR A 117 -24.34 -4.26 14.24
C TYR A 117 -25.59 -4.35 13.37
N GLN A 118 -26.09 -5.56 13.09
CA GLN A 118 -27.37 -5.73 12.39
C GLN A 118 -28.52 -5.07 13.16
N HIS A 119 -28.61 -5.32 14.48
CA HIS A 119 -29.65 -4.68 15.29
C HIS A 119 -29.52 -3.15 15.25
N PHE A 120 -28.29 -2.64 15.37
CA PHE A 120 -28.04 -1.20 15.33
C PHE A 120 -28.50 -0.56 14.02
N ILE A 121 -28.12 -1.14 12.88
CA ILE A 121 -28.47 -0.65 11.54
C ILE A 121 -29.98 -0.72 11.31
N GLU A 122 -30.64 -1.82 11.65
CA GLU A 122 -32.06 -2.04 11.33
C GLU A 122 -33.03 -1.36 12.32
N ALA A 123 -32.64 -1.21 13.59
CA ALA A 123 -33.54 -0.76 14.65
C ALA A 123 -32.89 0.24 15.62
N GLY A 124 -31.69 -0.06 16.11
CA GLY A 124 -31.05 0.66 17.21
C GLY A 124 -30.92 2.17 17.01
N GLN A 125 -30.43 2.57 15.84
CA GLN A 125 -30.28 3.98 15.48
C GLN A 125 -31.61 4.75 15.43
N PHE A 126 -32.74 4.06 15.20
CA PHE A 126 -34.08 4.65 15.15
C PHE A 126 -34.79 4.60 16.50
N GLU A 127 -34.39 3.68 17.37
CA GLU A 127 -34.84 3.58 18.76
C GLU A 127 -34.16 4.61 19.69
N GLY A 128 -33.12 5.29 19.19
CA GLY A 128 -32.31 6.23 19.96
C GLY A 128 -31.31 5.55 20.88
N ARG A 129 -30.88 4.33 20.54
CA ARG A 129 -29.84 3.60 21.27
C ARG A 129 -28.48 4.11 20.83
N ASP A 130 -27.64 4.48 21.79
CA ASP A 130 -26.30 4.97 21.51
C ASP A 130 -25.41 3.87 20.93
N PRO A 131 -24.70 4.13 19.83
CA PRO A 131 -23.84 3.15 19.17
C PRO A 131 -22.52 2.87 19.89
N GLY A 132 -22.08 3.79 20.74
CA GLY A 132 -20.76 3.80 21.34
C GLY A 132 -20.54 5.04 22.21
N PHE A 133 -19.35 5.19 22.79
CA PHE A 133 -19.02 6.33 23.66
C PHE A 133 -18.75 7.64 22.91
N THR A 134 -18.46 7.59 21.61
CA THR A 134 -18.15 8.79 20.80
C THR A 134 -19.39 9.47 20.19
N PHE A 135 -20.60 9.00 20.51
CA PHE A 135 -21.86 9.59 20.02
C PHE A 135 -23.01 9.41 21.02
N ASP A 136 -23.48 10.51 21.59
CA ASP A 136 -24.66 10.55 22.48
C ASP A 136 -25.87 11.08 21.70
N THR A 137 -26.82 10.18 21.45
CA THR A 137 -28.02 10.46 20.67
C THR A 137 -28.90 11.52 21.34
N SER A 138 -29.03 11.46 22.66
CA SER A 138 -29.87 12.39 23.41
C SER A 138 -29.26 13.78 23.41
N PHE A 139 -27.96 13.89 23.72
CA PHE A 139 -27.21 15.14 23.64
C PHE A 139 -27.29 15.76 22.26
N TYR A 140 -27.05 14.98 21.20
CA TYR A 140 -27.02 15.48 19.83
C TYR A 140 -28.38 16.08 19.42
N LEU A 141 -29.48 15.39 19.77
CA LEU A 141 -30.83 15.86 19.45
C LEU A 141 -31.28 17.05 20.33
N GLU A 142 -30.84 17.11 21.58
CA GLU A 142 -31.11 18.25 22.47
C GLU A 142 -30.34 19.50 22.06
N THR A 143 -29.08 19.32 21.65
CA THR A 143 -28.17 20.39 21.24
C THR A 143 -28.54 20.96 19.87
N TYR A 144 -29.04 20.12 18.95
CA TYR A 144 -29.38 20.50 17.58
C TYR A 144 -30.87 20.28 17.25
N PRO A 145 -31.76 21.23 17.61
CA PRO A 145 -33.19 21.12 17.35
C PRO A 145 -33.59 20.99 15.87
N ASP A 146 -32.75 21.48 14.95
CA ASP A 146 -32.92 21.32 13.50
C ASP A 146 -32.76 19.85 13.09
N VAL A 147 -31.78 19.16 13.67
CA VAL A 147 -31.58 17.71 13.50
C VAL A 147 -32.74 16.93 14.13
N ALA A 148 -33.15 17.29 15.34
CA ALA A 148 -34.29 16.65 16.00
C ALA A 148 -35.58 16.72 15.16
N ALA A 149 -35.82 17.83 14.46
CA ALA A 149 -36.94 17.96 13.53
C ALA A 149 -36.79 17.06 12.29
N ALA A 150 -35.57 16.90 11.76
CA ALA A 150 -35.28 16.02 10.64
C ALA A 150 -35.48 14.54 11.01
N VAL A 151 -34.98 14.13 12.17
CA VAL A 151 -35.15 12.76 12.72
C VAL A 151 -36.62 12.46 12.99
N ALA A 152 -37.36 13.39 13.60
CA ALA A 152 -38.80 13.24 13.84
C ALA A 152 -39.65 13.12 12.55
N SER A 153 -39.12 13.60 11.41
CA SER A 153 -39.76 13.44 10.11
C SER A 153 -39.49 12.08 9.45
N GLY A 154 -38.64 11.24 10.06
CA GLY A 154 -38.25 9.93 9.56
C GLY A 154 -37.33 9.98 8.33
N ARG A 155 -36.62 11.10 8.13
CA ARG A 155 -35.74 11.29 6.96
C ARG A 155 -34.34 10.70 7.12
N LEU A 156 -33.80 10.73 8.34
CA LEU A 156 -32.46 10.28 8.73
C LEU A 156 -32.49 9.88 10.22
N SER A 157 -31.56 9.05 10.69
CA SER A 157 -31.30 8.89 12.12
C SER A 157 -30.38 10.00 12.66
N ALA A 158 -30.23 10.08 13.99
CA ALA A 158 -29.37 11.10 14.62
C ALA A 158 -27.90 10.92 14.23
N ILE A 159 -27.41 9.68 14.29
CA ILE A 159 -26.04 9.35 13.89
C ILE A 159 -25.83 9.46 12.39
N GLU A 160 -26.81 9.07 11.57
CA GLU A 160 -26.71 9.19 10.11
C GLU A 160 -26.52 10.66 9.71
N HIS A 161 -27.26 11.57 10.35
CA HIS A 161 -27.04 13.01 10.17
C HIS A 161 -25.63 13.44 10.61
N TYR A 162 -25.16 12.96 11.75
CA TYR A 162 -23.83 13.31 12.25
C TYR A 162 -22.72 12.87 11.30
N LEU A 163 -22.77 11.64 10.81
CA LEU A 163 -21.77 11.09 9.89
C LEU A 163 -21.83 11.75 8.51
N GLN A 164 -23.02 12.10 8.01
CA GLN A 164 -23.16 12.75 6.70
C GLN A 164 -22.86 14.26 6.72
N PHE A 165 -23.17 14.95 7.81
CA PHE A 165 -23.13 16.42 7.87
C PHE A 165 -22.47 16.96 9.14
N GLY A 166 -22.78 16.36 10.29
CA GLY A 166 -22.36 16.86 11.60
C GLY A 166 -20.84 17.00 11.76
N LEU A 167 -20.06 16.03 11.28
CA LEU A 167 -18.59 16.06 11.32
C LEU A 167 -18.03 17.28 10.56
N VAL A 168 -18.49 17.51 9.33
CA VAL A 168 -18.05 18.63 8.48
C VAL A 168 -18.53 19.98 9.01
N GLU A 169 -19.72 19.99 9.62
CA GLU A 169 -20.28 21.19 10.25
C GLU A 169 -19.65 21.52 11.61
N GLY A 170 -18.74 20.68 12.11
CA GLY A 170 -18.10 20.84 13.42
C GLY A 170 -19.09 20.70 14.58
N ARG A 171 -20.15 19.92 14.41
CA ARG A 171 -21.14 19.65 15.46
C ARG A 171 -20.58 18.67 16.48
N GLU A 172 -20.83 18.95 17.74
CA GLU A 172 -20.43 18.11 18.87
C GLU A 172 -21.34 16.89 18.93
N ALA A 173 -20.78 15.68 18.88
CA ALA A 173 -21.54 14.43 18.94
C ALA A 173 -21.83 13.95 20.37
N PHE A 174 -21.16 14.56 21.34
CA PHE A 174 -21.22 14.28 22.77
C PHE A 174 -20.77 15.57 23.48
N PRO A 175 -21.09 15.77 24.76
CA PRO A 175 -20.76 17.02 25.44
C PRO A 175 -19.24 17.23 25.56
N ILE A 176 -18.71 18.21 24.82
CA ILE A 176 -17.31 18.64 24.94
C ILE A 176 -17.28 19.96 25.71
N SER A 177 -16.84 19.97 26.97
CA SER A 177 -16.69 21.23 27.72
C SER A 177 -15.25 21.77 27.63
N TRP A 178 -14.96 22.59 26.61
CA TRP A 178 -13.75 23.42 26.58
C TRP A 178 -14.10 24.91 26.43
N ASP A 179 -14.41 25.58 27.54
CA ASP A 179 -14.26 27.04 27.63
C ASP A 179 -14.17 27.55 29.08
N ILE A 180 -13.08 27.22 29.80
CA ILE A 180 -12.66 27.86 31.05
C ILE A 180 -11.12 27.97 31.01
N PRO A 181 -10.51 29.11 31.42
CA PRO A 181 -9.06 29.29 31.32
C PRO A 181 -8.31 28.25 32.16
N LEU A 182 -7.31 27.63 31.52
CA LEU A 182 -6.37 26.65 32.07
C LEU A 182 -6.04 26.86 33.56
N PRO A 183 -6.21 25.82 34.40
CA PRO A 183 -5.12 25.33 35.23
C PRO A 183 -4.32 24.27 34.44
N GLU A 184 -3.03 24.17 34.77
CA GLU A 184 -2.00 23.21 34.31
C GLU A 184 -2.47 21.75 34.12
N PRO A 185 -1.73 20.90 33.34
CA PRO A 185 -2.13 19.52 33.01
C PRO A 185 -2.41 18.68 34.28
N THR A 186 -3.45 17.84 34.22
CA THR A 186 -3.69 16.79 35.21
C THR A 186 -2.43 15.94 35.36
N GLU A 187 -1.75 16.02 36.52
CA GLU A 187 -0.57 15.19 36.81
C GLU A 187 -1.01 13.72 36.88
N VAL A 188 -0.52 12.88 35.97
CA VAL A 188 -0.69 11.42 36.03
C VAL A 188 -0.21 10.92 37.39
N GLN A 189 -1.08 10.22 38.11
CA GLN A 189 -0.74 9.69 39.43
C GLN A 189 -0.04 8.33 39.31
N ASP A 190 1.26 8.28 39.57
CA ASP A 190 2.04 7.04 39.61
C ASP A 190 1.73 6.21 40.88
N LEU A 191 1.16 5.03 40.69
CA LEU A 191 0.84 4.03 41.72
C LEU A 191 2.01 3.06 41.99
N GLY A 192 3.08 3.12 41.20
CA GLY A 192 4.24 2.24 41.28
C GLY A 192 3.92 0.79 40.92
N VAL A 193 4.59 -0.17 41.57
CA VAL A 193 4.35 -1.60 41.35
C VAL A 193 3.00 -1.99 41.95
N LEU A 194 2.07 -2.47 41.12
CA LEU A 194 0.71 -2.74 41.54
C LEU A 194 0.66 -3.95 42.49
N GLY A 195 0.32 -3.67 43.75
CA GLY A 195 -0.04 -4.65 44.77
C GLY A 195 -1.53 -4.60 45.07
N SER A 196 -1.91 -3.73 46.00
CA SER A 196 -3.31 -3.37 46.26
C SER A 196 -3.37 -1.89 46.60
N ILE A 197 -4.17 -1.15 45.85
CA ILE A 197 -4.34 0.30 46.01
C ILE A 197 -5.82 0.64 46.22
N GLU A 198 -6.04 1.74 46.91
CA GLU A 198 -7.33 2.40 47.07
C GLU A 198 -7.06 3.90 46.99
N VAL A 199 -7.64 4.55 45.98
CA VAL A 199 -7.58 5.99 45.79
C VAL A 199 -9.01 6.54 45.86
N ASN A 200 -9.17 7.69 46.50
CA ASN A 200 -10.44 8.41 46.51
C ASN A 200 -10.19 9.75 45.85
N ASP A 201 -10.94 10.04 44.79
CA ASP A 201 -10.81 11.29 44.05
C ASP A 201 -12.17 11.80 43.52
N PHE A 202 -12.12 12.81 42.67
CA PHE A 202 -13.28 13.48 42.12
C PHE A 202 -13.06 13.90 40.67
N ILE A 203 -13.97 13.45 39.81
CA ILE A 203 -14.10 13.92 38.42
C ILE A 203 -15.38 14.73 38.25
N GLY A 204 -15.31 15.72 37.37
CA GLY A 204 -16.40 16.65 37.15
C GLY A 204 -16.08 17.61 36.00
N THR A 205 -16.96 18.57 35.75
CA THR A 205 -16.89 19.44 34.56
C THR A 205 -15.63 20.33 34.45
N LEU A 206 -14.75 20.32 35.46
CA LEU A 206 -13.47 21.04 35.48
C LEU A 206 -12.26 20.10 35.49
N ASN A 207 -12.49 18.80 35.71
CA ASN A 207 -11.52 17.72 35.75
C ASN A 207 -12.23 16.46 35.25
N SER A 208 -12.35 16.31 33.93
CA SER A 208 -13.17 15.28 33.31
C SER A 208 -12.48 13.93 33.22
N GLU A 209 -11.21 13.85 33.58
CA GLU A 209 -10.42 12.62 33.53
C GLU A 209 -9.32 12.64 34.60
N ASP A 210 -9.18 11.54 35.31
CA ASP A 210 -8.02 11.25 36.15
C ASP A 210 -7.25 10.06 35.60
N LEU A 211 -5.92 10.18 35.51
CA LEU A 211 -5.02 9.16 34.97
C LEU A 211 -4.12 8.57 36.07
N TYR A 212 -4.03 7.25 36.09
CA TYR A 212 -3.23 6.50 37.06
C TYR A 212 -2.30 5.51 36.37
N ALA A 213 -0.99 5.68 36.54
CA ALA A 213 0.00 4.76 35.99
C ALA A 213 0.39 3.68 37.01
N PHE A 214 0.61 2.44 36.59
CA PHE A 214 1.15 1.36 37.42
C PHE A 214 2.05 0.42 36.61
N ARG A 215 2.90 -0.35 37.31
CA ARG A 215 3.75 -1.38 36.71
C ARG A 215 3.46 -2.75 37.29
N LEU A 216 3.59 -3.79 36.47
CA LEU A 216 3.69 -5.18 36.90
C LEU A 216 5.12 -5.69 36.75
N ASP A 217 5.71 -6.22 37.83
CA ASP A 217 7.04 -6.85 37.79
C ASP A 217 6.98 -8.34 37.41
N SER A 218 5.77 -8.92 37.36
CA SER A 218 5.51 -10.32 37.02
C SER A 218 4.06 -10.49 36.54
N PRO A 219 3.72 -11.53 35.74
CA PRO A 219 2.35 -11.74 35.29
C PRO A 219 1.34 -11.80 36.43
N GLY A 220 0.18 -11.17 36.22
CA GLY A 220 -0.81 -10.97 37.26
C GLY A 220 -2.22 -10.92 36.73
N GLU A 221 -3.18 -11.43 37.52
CA GLU A 221 -4.60 -11.12 37.33
C GLU A 221 -4.86 -9.78 38.01
N VAL A 222 -5.00 -8.73 37.20
CA VAL A 222 -5.32 -7.38 37.64
C VAL A 222 -6.82 -7.22 37.68
N SER A 223 -7.35 -6.80 38.83
CA SER A 223 -8.74 -6.37 38.95
C SER A 223 -8.80 -4.92 39.37
N ILE A 224 -9.55 -4.12 38.61
CA ILE A 224 -9.74 -2.69 38.82
C ILE A 224 -11.22 -2.45 39.04
N ILE A 225 -11.57 -1.73 40.09
CA ILE A 225 -12.94 -1.47 40.53
C ILE A 225 -13.10 0.03 40.78
N LEU A 226 -14.08 0.65 40.14
CA LEU A 226 -14.49 2.04 40.40
C LEU A 226 -15.83 2.03 41.12
N GLU A 227 -15.89 2.53 42.35
CA GLU A 227 -17.10 2.48 43.18
C GLU A 227 -17.39 3.81 43.89
N ASN A 228 -18.48 3.86 44.65
CA ASN A 228 -18.96 5.06 45.35
C ASN A 228 -19.34 6.24 44.44
N LEU A 229 -19.74 5.94 43.21
CA LEU A 229 -20.22 6.92 42.26
C LEU A 229 -21.56 7.53 42.71
N SER A 230 -21.69 8.83 42.44
CA SER A 230 -22.88 9.67 42.62
C SER A 230 -23.41 10.21 41.29
N ALA A 231 -22.62 10.09 40.23
CA ALA A 231 -22.91 10.39 38.84
C ALA A 231 -22.06 9.46 37.96
N ASP A 232 -22.26 9.49 36.66
CA ASP A 232 -21.74 8.50 35.72
C ASP A 232 -20.26 8.72 35.39
N ALA A 233 -19.49 7.63 35.46
CA ALA A 233 -18.05 7.62 35.23
C ALA A 233 -17.58 6.25 34.76
N ASP A 234 -16.70 6.26 33.77
CA ASP A 234 -16.19 5.08 33.09
C ASP A 234 -14.75 4.77 33.50
N LEU A 235 -14.34 3.52 33.25
CA LEU A 235 -13.02 3.00 33.56
C LEU A 235 -12.37 2.46 32.28
N VAL A 236 -11.14 2.88 32.00
CA VAL A 236 -10.34 2.38 30.86
C VAL A 236 -8.98 1.87 31.36
N LEU A 237 -8.49 0.78 30.78
CA LEU A 237 -7.18 0.19 31.04
C LEU A 237 -6.42 0.06 29.71
N TYR A 238 -5.18 0.52 29.69
CA TYR A 238 -4.29 0.42 28.53
C TYR A 238 -2.83 0.14 28.93
N GLU A 239 -2.05 -0.41 28.00
CA GLU A 239 -0.61 -0.66 28.12
C GLU A 239 0.17 0.49 27.49
N ASP A 240 0.99 1.18 28.27
CA ASP A 240 1.77 2.34 27.81
C ASP A 240 3.08 1.84 27.17
N LEU A 241 3.01 1.51 25.87
CA LEU A 241 4.08 0.84 25.12
C LEU A 241 5.27 1.78 24.87
N ASN A 242 4.98 3.07 24.66
CA ASN A 242 5.98 4.10 24.37
C ASN A 242 6.37 4.94 25.62
N ASN A 243 5.77 4.67 26.78
CA ASN A 243 5.99 5.37 28.06
C ASN A 243 5.67 6.87 28.01
N ASN A 244 4.76 7.29 27.13
CA ASN A 244 4.34 8.68 27.02
C ASN A 244 3.15 9.02 27.94
N GLN A 245 2.57 7.99 28.60
CA GLN A 245 1.43 8.08 29.52
C GLN A 245 0.14 8.62 28.89
N GLN A 246 0.05 8.57 27.56
CA GLN A 246 -1.14 8.87 26.77
C GLN A 246 -1.70 7.55 26.24
N LEU A 247 -3.00 7.53 25.95
CA LEU A 247 -3.61 6.39 25.28
C LEU A 247 -3.37 6.54 23.78
N ASP A 248 -2.53 5.68 23.21
CA ASP A 248 -2.30 5.62 21.77
C ASP A 248 -3.02 4.44 21.09
N LEU A 249 -3.05 4.46 19.76
CA LEU A 249 -3.60 3.37 18.95
C LEU A 249 -2.84 2.07 19.23
N GLY A 250 -3.58 1.00 19.55
CA GLY A 250 -3.01 -0.33 19.88
C GLY A 250 -2.75 -0.59 21.37
N GLU A 251 -2.90 0.42 22.23
CA GLU A 251 -2.60 0.30 23.67
C GLU A 251 -3.80 -0.14 24.52
N LEU A 252 -5.02 -0.03 24.00
CA LEU A 252 -6.25 -0.33 24.75
C LEU A 252 -6.35 -1.81 25.14
N LEU A 253 -6.45 -2.08 26.44
CA LEU A 253 -6.59 -3.43 26.98
C LEU A 253 -7.99 -3.74 27.48
N GLY A 254 -8.80 -2.75 27.83
CA GLY A 254 -10.20 -2.98 28.20
C GLY A 254 -10.82 -1.81 28.93
N PHE A 255 -12.14 -1.81 29.04
CA PHE A 255 -12.90 -0.74 29.66
C PHE A 255 -14.14 -1.29 30.38
N SER A 256 -14.79 -0.45 31.20
CA SER A 256 -16.06 -0.72 31.87
C SER A 256 -16.87 0.57 31.91
N GLU A 257 -18.12 0.51 31.42
CA GLU A 257 -19.03 1.66 31.23
C GLU A 257 -20.44 1.37 31.80
N GLN A 258 -20.54 0.94 33.06
CA GLN A 258 -21.81 0.63 33.69
C GLN A 258 -22.63 1.90 33.94
N VAL A 259 -23.65 2.09 33.11
CA VAL A 259 -24.56 3.24 33.13
C VAL A 259 -24.97 3.68 34.55
N GLY A 260 -24.89 5.00 34.77
CA GLY A 260 -25.34 5.68 35.98
C GLY A 260 -24.28 5.63 37.08
N ASN A 261 -24.69 5.37 38.32
CA ASN A 261 -23.78 5.38 39.46
C ASN A 261 -23.39 3.97 39.92
N GLN A 262 -23.31 3.04 38.96
CA GLN A 262 -22.97 1.66 39.22
C GLN A 262 -21.47 1.50 39.46
N THR A 263 -21.04 0.28 39.75
CA THR A 263 -19.63 -0.02 40.00
C THR A 263 -19.00 -0.50 38.71
N GLU A 264 -17.91 0.14 38.28
CA GLU A 264 -17.10 -0.33 37.16
C GLU A 264 -16.17 -1.44 37.59
N THR A 265 -15.94 -2.43 36.73
CA THR A 265 -14.99 -3.52 37.02
C THR A 265 -14.32 -4.04 35.77
N ILE A 266 -12.99 -4.03 35.77
CA ILE A 266 -12.13 -4.69 34.76
C ILE A 266 -11.37 -5.81 35.47
N VAL A 267 -11.36 -7.02 34.90
CA VAL A 267 -10.50 -8.12 35.35
C VAL A 267 -9.73 -8.66 34.14
N LYS A 268 -8.40 -8.53 34.16
CA LYS A 268 -7.56 -8.97 33.05
C LYS A 268 -6.28 -9.65 33.55
N VAL A 269 -5.85 -10.68 32.83
CA VAL A 269 -4.52 -11.28 33.03
C VAL A 269 -3.54 -10.48 32.18
N LEU A 270 -2.54 -9.87 32.82
CA LEU A 270 -1.57 -8.99 32.18
C LEU A 270 -0.15 -9.54 32.35
N PRO A 271 0.73 -9.39 31.34
CA PRO A 271 2.16 -9.67 31.47
C PRO A 271 2.87 -8.60 32.34
N PRO A 272 4.19 -8.72 32.58
CA PRO A 272 4.98 -7.62 33.14
C PRO A 272 5.00 -6.45 32.15
N GLY A 273 4.74 -5.24 32.62
CA GLY A 273 4.60 -4.08 31.75
C GLY A 273 4.21 -2.81 32.51
N ASN A 274 4.13 -1.70 31.77
CA ASN A 274 3.64 -0.42 32.27
C ASN A 274 2.21 -0.22 31.75
N TYR A 275 1.31 0.15 32.64
CA TYR A 275 -0.11 0.23 32.35
C TYR A 275 -0.68 1.50 32.94
N SER A 276 -1.78 1.96 32.35
CA SER A 276 -2.49 3.14 32.80
C SER A 276 -3.98 2.87 32.95
N ILE A 277 -4.58 3.51 33.94
CA ILE A 277 -6.01 3.48 34.22
C ILE A 277 -6.53 4.90 34.01
N ALA A 278 -7.51 5.07 33.13
CA ALA A 278 -8.26 6.32 33.02
C ALA A 278 -9.60 6.18 33.73
N VAL A 279 -9.92 7.14 34.59
CA VAL A 279 -11.26 7.32 35.16
C VAL A 279 -11.87 8.53 34.48
N GLN A 280 -12.89 8.31 33.65
CA GLN A 280 -13.44 9.32 32.77
C GLN A 280 -14.84 9.72 33.20
N GLN A 281 -15.12 11.01 33.19
CA GLN A 281 -16.45 11.52 33.49
C GLN A 281 -17.38 11.28 32.30
N TYR A 282 -18.42 10.47 32.50
CA TYR A 282 -19.46 10.26 31.49
C TYR A 282 -20.60 11.27 31.66
N SER A 283 -21.16 11.41 32.86
CA SER A 283 -22.28 12.33 33.10
C SER A 283 -22.41 12.80 34.54
N GLY A 284 -22.39 14.13 34.74
CA GLY A 284 -22.47 14.74 36.06
C GLY A 284 -21.18 14.58 36.86
N SER A 285 -20.96 15.43 37.85
CA SER A 285 -19.75 15.34 38.67
C SER A 285 -19.90 14.29 39.75
N THR A 286 -18.86 13.50 40.00
CA THR A 286 -18.88 12.44 40.99
C THR A 286 -17.57 12.33 41.75
N SER A 287 -17.69 12.08 43.06
CA SER A 287 -16.59 11.47 43.79
C SER A 287 -16.55 9.99 43.48
N TYR A 288 -15.37 9.38 43.56
CA TYR A 288 -15.22 7.94 43.36
C TYR A 288 -14.16 7.36 44.28
N THR A 289 -14.20 6.03 44.40
CA THR A 289 -13.14 5.22 44.99
C THR A 289 -12.62 4.26 43.93
N LEU A 290 -11.38 4.44 43.49
CA LEU A 290 -10.68 3.52 42.61
C LEU A 290 -9.93 2.50 43.45
N ARG A 291 -10.19 1.22 43.20
CA ARG A 291 -9.44 0.11 43.79
C ARG A 291 -8.79 -0.69 42.68
N ALA A 292 -7.50 -0.95 42.77
CA ALA A 292 -6.83 -1.88 41.88
C ALA A 292 -6.03 -2.90 42.69
N PHE A 293 -6.14 -4.17 42.34
CA PHE A 293 -5.41 -5.25 42.98
C PHE A 293 -4.83 -6.18 41.95
N ASN A 294 -3.57 -6.57 42.17
CA ASN A 294 -2.90 -7.57 41.40
C ASN A 294 -2.81 -8.87 42.21
N ARG A 295 -3.32 -9.96 41.63
CA ARG A 295 -3.05 -11.31 42.11
C ARG A 295 -2.02 -11.96 41.19
N ALA A 296 -0.78 -12.03 41.66
CA ALA A 296 0.30 -12.71 40.95
C ALA A 296 -0.10 -14.15 40.56
N ILE A 297 0.06 -14.50 39.29
CA ILE A 297 -0.19 -15.84 38.79
C ILE A 297 1.14 -16.59 38.76
N ALA A 298 1.21 -17.71 39.49
CA ALA A 298 2.37 -18.59 39.45
C ALA A 298 2.26 -19.56 38.25
N THR A 299 2.25 -19.04 37.03
CA THR A 299 2.54 -19.85 35.84
C THR A 299 4.06 -19.96 35.70
N PRO A 300 4.61 -21.13 35.31
CA PRO A 300 5.98 -21.14 34.81
C PRO A 300 6.01 -20.20 33.62
N LEU A 301 6.85 -19.16 33.69
CA LEU A 301 7.13 -18.30 32.55
C LEU A 301 7.52 -19.24 31.39
N VAL A 302 6.72 -19.21 30.32
CA VAL A 302 7.20 -19.67 29.03
C VAL A 302 8.45 -18.81 28.72
N PRO A 303 9.53 -19.34 28.12
CA PRO A 303 10.65 -18.50 27.75
C PRO A 303 10.13 -17.39 26.84
N ASP A 304 10.16 -16.18 27.37
CA ASP A 304 9.89 -14.91 26.72
C ASP A 304 11.14 -14.09 27.06
N ASN A 305 11.97 -13.87 26.04
CA ASN A 305 13.19 -13.10 26.16
C ASN A 305 13.20 -11.93 25.17
N ALA A 306 12.12 -11.72 24.41
CA ALA A 306 11.97 -10.68 23.42
C ALA A 306 10.73 -9.84 23.74
N GLY A 307 10.92 -8.53 23.85
CA GLY A 307 9.81 -7.64 24.20
C GLY A 307 8.96 -7.27 22.98
N ASN A 308 7.81 -6.67 23.27
CA ASN A 308 6.72 -6.47 22.30
C ASN A 308 6.68 -5.03 21.78
N SER A 309 7.67 -4.20 22.16
CA SER A 309 7.90 -2.85 21.62
C SER A 309 9.34 -2.68 21.14
N LEU A 310 9.57 -1.73 20.21
CA LEU A 310 10.92 -1.47 19.66
C LEU A 310 11.95 -1.13 20.75
N ALA A 311 11.51 -0.47 21.82
CA ALA A 311 12.36 -0.14 22.97
C ALA A 311 12.77 -1.38 23.78
N GLN A 312 11.88 -2.38 23.84
CA GLN A 312 12.07 -3.62 24.58
C GLN A 312 12.54 -4.80 23.70
N ALA A 313 12.66 -4.57 22.39
CA ALA A 313 13.12 -5.56 21.43
C ALA A 313 14.45 -6.18 21.88
N ARG A 314 14.54 -7.51 21.75
CA ARG A 314 15.75 -8.26 22.09
C ARG A 314 16.87 -7.90 21.15
N ASP A 315 17.89 -7.24 21.69
CA ASP A 315 19.03 -6.80 20.90
C ASP A 315 19.97 -7.96 20.56
N LEU A 316 20.03 -8.29 19.28
CA LEU A 316 20.95 -9.26 18.67
C LEU A 316 22.30 -8.61 18.30
N GLY A 317 22.38 -7.27 18.34
CA GLY A 317 23.55 -6.48 17.98
C GLY A 317 23.91 -6.54 16.49
N PRO A 318 25.17 -6.23 16.13
CA PRO A 318 25.62 -6.28 14.75
C PRO A 318 25.56 -7.69 14.16
N LEU A 319 24.82 -7.84 13.07
CA LEU A 319 24.70 -9.10 12.35
C LEU A 319 25.90 -9.25 11.41
N THR A 320 26.97 -9.87 11.92
CA THR A 320 28.24 -10.10 11.18
C THR A 320 28.41 -11.55 10.70
N GLY A 321 27.34 -12.35 10.83
CA GLY A 321 27.26 -13.78 10.49
C GLY A 321 25.95 -14.39 10.97
N GLY A 322 25.87 -15.73 11.03
CA GLY A 322 24.67 -16.43 11.48
C GLY A 322 24.41 -16.32 12.99
N GLN A 323 23.20 -15.92 13.38
CA GLN A 323 22.66 -15.95 14.74
C GLN A 323 21.44 -16.86 14.80
N THR A 324 21.17 -17.44 15.97
CA THR A 324 19.97 -18.26 16.19
C THR A 324 19.50 -18.09 17.62
N VAL A 325 18.20 -17.86 17.76
CA VAL A 325 17.49 -17.68 19.03
C VAL A 325 16.24 -18.55 19.02
N SER A 326 15.71 -18.81 20.22
CA SER A 326 14.46 -19.52 20.41
C SER A 326 13.64 -18.77 21.44
N ASP A 327 12.35 -18.66 21.18
CA ASP A 327 11.34 -18.02 22.04
C ASP A 327 9.96 -18.60 21.72
N PHE A 328 8.91 -17.92 22.14
CA PHE A 328 7.53 -18.37 22.10
C PHE A 328 6.60 -17.19 21.85
N VAL A 329 5.62 -17.38 20.97
CA VAL A 329 4.45 -16.49 20.87
C VAL A 329 3.17 -17.24 21.21
N GLY A 330 2.20 -16.54 21.80
CA GLY A 330 0.95 -17.10 22.28
C GLY A 330 -0.03 -16.08 22.83
N ASP A 331 -1.13 -16.56 23.41
CA ASP A 331 -2.26 -15.71 23.85
C ASP A 331 -1.91 -14.65 24.91
N LEU A 332 -0.78 -14.82 25.61
CA LEU A 332 -0.28 -13.88 26.62
C LEU A 332 0.94 -13.08 26.14
N ASP A 333 1.46 -13.41 24.96
CA ASP A 333 2.68 -12.87 24.38
C ASP A 333 2.60 -12.99 22.86
N ARG A 334 1.86 -12.06 22.24
CA ARG A 334 1.44 -12.20 20.84
C ARG A 334 2.52 -11.78 19.84
N LEU A 335 3.59 -11.14 20.30
CA LEU A 335 4.55 -10.47 19.44
C LEU A 335 5.92 -10.47 20.10
N ASP A 336 6.90 -11.04 19.42
CA ASP A 336 8.30 -10.92 19.80
C ASP A 336 9.06 -10.00 18.84
N LEU A 337 9.76 -9.00 19.38
CA LEU A 337 10.63 -8.14 18.59
C LEU A 337 12.10 -8.38 18.87
N TYR A 338 12.88 -8.43 17.79
CA TYR A 338 14.34 -8.55 17.81
C TYR A 338 14.95 -7.37 17.09
N ARG A 339 15.98 -6.75 17.66
CA ARG A 339 16.73 -5.68 16.99
C ARG A 339 18.08 -6.20 16.52
N PHE A 340 18.50 -5.82 15.31
CA PHE A 340 19.87 -6.03 14.85
C PHE A 340 20.37 -4.84 14.04
N THR A 341 21.69 -4.76 13.85
CA THR A 341 22.30 -3.72 13.00
C THR A 341 23.14 -4.33 11.88
N LEU A 342 23.21 -3.64 10.75
CA LEU A 342 24.14 -3.90 9.66
C LEU A 342 25.13 -2.75 9.55
N ASP A 343 26.42 -3.07 9.57
CA ASP A 343 27.50 -2.09 9.42
C ASP A 343 27.89 -1.86 7.94
N GLU A 344 27.54 -2.81 7.07
CA GLU A 344 27.82 -2.80 5.64
C GLU A 344 26.68 -3.47 4.86
N THR A 345 26.53 -3.11 3.58
CA THR A 345 25.51 -3.72 2.71
C THR A 345 25.72 -5.23 2.66
N SER A 346 24.67 -5.97 2.98
CA SER A 346 24.75 -7.43 3.16
C SER A 346 23.53 -8.12 2.58
N ALA A 347 23.70 -9.34 2.09
CA ALA A 347 22.60 -10.26 1.85
C ALA A 347 22.09 -10.79 3.20
N ILE A 348 20.79 -10.83 3.41
CA ILE A 348 20.13 -11.23 4.66
C ILE A 348 19.25 -12.44 4.41
N ASP A 349 19.40 -13.46 5.26
CA ASP A 349 18.49 -14.60 5.33
C ASP A 349 17.93 -14.69 6.75
N VAL A 350 16.62 -14.79 6.87
CA VAL A 350 15.88 -14.97 8.13
C VAL A 350 14.96 -16.16 7.98
N THR A 351 14.98 -17.08 8.94
CA THR A 351 14.09 -18.25 8.94
C THR A 351 13.47 -18.45 10.31
N LEU A 352 12.18 -18.76 10.33
CA LEU A 352 11.42 -19.13 11.51
C LEU A 352 11.02 -20.60 11.38
N GLY A 353 11.42 -21.43 12.33
CA GLY A 353 11.12 -22.86 12.30
C GLY A 353 10.75 -23.42 13.65
N GLY A 354 10.35 -24.69 13.68
CA GLY A 354 9.96 -25.37 14.93
C GLY A 354 8.54 -25.07 15.42
N LEU A 355 7.72 -24.49 14.55
CA LEU A 355 6.34 -24.10 14.85
C LEU A 355 5.43 -25.31 15.11
N SER A 356 4.55 -25.18 16.10
CA SER A 356 3.45 -26.11 16.40
C SER A 356 2.06 -25.51 16.18
N ALA A 357 2.01 -24.20 15.95
CA ALA A 357 0.84 -23.41 15.58
C ALA A 357 1.32 -22.23 14.72
N ASP A 358 0.40 -21.42 14.24
CA ASP A 358 0.66 -20.48 13.15
C ASP A 358 1.29 -19.19 13.68
N ALA A 359 2.42 -18.80 13.10
CA ALA A 359 3.15 -17.59 13.47
C ALA A 359 3.86 -17.01 12.26
N ASP A 360 3.74 -15.69 12.13
CA ASP A 360 4.19 -14.94 10.97
C ASP A 360 5.52 -14.24 11.25
N LEU A 361 6.30 -13.98 10.19
CA LEU A 361 7.63 -13.41 10.27
C LEU A 361 7.70 -12.13 9.44
N PHE A 362 8.17 -11.04 10.05
CA PHE A 362 8.36 -9.75 9.38
C PHE A 362 9.76 -9.20 9.64
N LEU A 363 10.34 -8.58 8.61
CA LEU A 363 11.53 -7.73 8.71
C LEU A 363 11.07 -6.29 8.60
N VAL A 364 11.38 -5.50 9.63
CA VAL A 364 10.85 -4.15 9.83
C VAL A 364 11.99 -3.15 10.03
N GLN A 365 11.77 -1.90 9.65
CA GLN A 365 12.63 -0.78 9.99
C GLN A 365 11.77 0.43 10.36
N ASP A 366 11.94 0.91 11.59
CA ASP A 366 11.32 2.15 12.10
C ASP A 366 11.89 3.37 11.35
N PHE A 367 11.14 3.85 10.36
CA PHE A 367 11.57 4.92 9.47
C PHE A 367 11.22 6.29 10.00
N ASN A 368 10.03 6.40 10.59
CA ASN A 368 9.48 7.66 11.06
C ASN A 368 10.02 8.01 12.48
N GLN A 369 10.68 7.06 13.15
CA GLN A 369 11.24 7.17 14.51
C GLN A 369 10.20 7.46 15.59
N ASP A 370 8.96 7.04 15.37
CA ASP A 370 7.88 7.18 16.34
C ASP A 370 7.89 6.06 17.41
N GLY A 371 8.69 5.01 17.19
CA GLY A 371 8.84 3.88 18.11
C GLY A 371 7.75 2.82 17.99
N LEU A 372 6.91 2.88 16.95
CA LEU A 372 5.86 1.92 16.62
C LEU A 372 6.28 1.05 15.42
N ILE A 373 5.49 0.03 15.12
CA ILE A 373 5.70 -0.94 14.02
C ILE A 373 4.41 -1.21 13.24
N ILE A 374 3.39 -0.38 13.48
CA ILE A 374 2.02 -0.55 12.95
C ILE A 374 1.83 0.08 11.56
N ASP A 375 2.85 0.76 11.04
CA ASP A 375 2.79 1.38 9.73
C ASP A 375 3.10 0.34 8.66
N ARG A 376 2.17 0.10 7.72
CA ARG A 376 2.36 -0.80 6.54
C ARG A 376 3.67 -0.54 5.79
N VAL A 377 4.15 0.69 5.91
CA VAL A 377 5.33 1.28 5.29
C VAL A 377 6.66 0.74 5.83
N GLU A 378 6.67 0.26 7.08
CA GLU A 378 7.90 -0.07 7.79
C GLU A 378 8.31 -1.54 7.64
N ILE A 379 7.44 -2.36 7.05
CA ILE A 379 7.68 -3.76 6.74
C ILE A 379 8.48 -3.85 5.43
N LEU A 380 9.74 -4.26 5.53
CA LEU A 380 10.65 -4.44 4.39
C LEU A 380 10.46 -5.77 3.67
N ALA A 381 10.05 -6.80 4.40
CA ALA A 381 9.74 -8.12 3.87
C ALA A 381 8.92 -8.91 4.91
N SER A 382 8.13 -9.88 4.46
CA SER A 382 7.35 -10.75 5.33
C SER A 382 7.26 -12.17 4.78
N SER A 383 6.85 -13.10 5.64
CA SER A 383 6.52 -14.48 5.32
C SER A 383 5.38 -14.91 6.26
N ILE A 384 4.28 -15.38 5.67
CA ILE A 384 2.98 -15.65 6.33
C ILE A 384 2.44 -17.05 6.00
N ALA A 385 3.32 -18.06 6.02
CA ALA A 385 3.00 -19.42 5.59
C ALA A 385 2.10 -20.16 6.60
N ALA A 386 0.82 -20.18 6.30
CA ALA A 386 -0.23 -20.77 7.14
C ALA A 386 0.11 -22.11 7.86
N SER A 387 -0.55 -22.29 9.00
CA SER A 387 -0.55 -23.46 9.89
C SER A 387 0.70 -23.63 10.75
N SER A 388 1.69 -24.39 10.30
CA SER A 388 2.93 -24.68 11.08
C SER A 388 4.12 -24.85 10.14
N ASN A 389 3.98 -24.29 8.94
CA ASN A 389 5.05 -24.29 7.97
C ASN A 389 6.14 -23.31 8.43
N PRO A 390 7.42 -23.56 8.10
CA PRO A 390 8.47 -22.60 8.42
C PRO A 390 8.33 -21.31 7.60
N GLU A 391 8.65 -20.17 8.21
CA GLU A 391 8.75 -18.88 7.53
C GLU A 391 10.18 -18.63 7.05
N ALA A 392 10.32 -17.92 5.92
CA ALA A 392 11.63 -17.54 5.40
C ALA A 392 11.59 -16.21 4.64
N ILE A 393 12.51 -15.31 4.98
CA ILE A 393 12.79 -14.06 4.28
C ILE A 393 14.23 -14.11 3.77
N SER A 394 14.44 -13.83 2.49
CA SER A 394 15.77 -13.70 1.89
C SER A 394 15.84 -12.40 1.08
N LEU A 395 16.74 -11.50 1.49
CA LEU A 395 17.05 -10.26 0.77
C LEU A 395 18.49 -10.31 0.25
N PRO A 396 18.74 -10.17 -1.06
CA PRO A 396 20.09 -10.26 -1.62
C PRO A 396 20.97 -9.07 -1.25
N THR A 397 20.37 -7.92 -0.93
CA THR A 397 21.06 -6.70 -0.51
C THR A 397 20.19 -5.92 0.47
N LEU A 398 20.73 -5.58 1.63
CA LEU A 398 20.14 -4.66 2.59
C LEU A 398 21.23 -3.67 3.03
N ALA A 399 20.95 -2.37 2.91
CA ALA A 399 21.90 -1.32 3.27
C ALA A 399 22.22 -1.30 4.78
N PRO A 400 23.34 -0.67 5.20
CA PRO A 400 23.65 -0.48 6.61
C PRO A 400 22.52 0.25 7.34
N GLY A 401 22.17 -0.20 8.54
CA GLY A 401 21.03 0.33 9.27
C GLY A 401 20.70 -0.45 10.54
N THR A 402 19.68 0.02 11.25
CA THR A 402 19.06 -0.71 12.37
C THR A 402 17.75 -1.28 11.88
N PHE A 403 17.54 -2.57 12.15
CA PHE A 403 16.41 -3.34 11.66
C PHE A 403 15.81 -4.15 12.80
N TYR A 404 14.57 -4.56 12.60
CA TYR A 404 13.81 -5.36 13.54
C TYR A 404 13.26 -6.62 12.86
N ILE A 405 13.20 -7.72 13.60
CA ILE A 405 12.38 -8.87 13.23
C ILE A 405 11.19 -8.90 14.16
N ALA A 406 9.99 -8.97 13.60
CA ALA A 406 8.78 -9.26 14.33
C ALA A 406 8.36 -10.71 14.07
N VAL A 407 8.11 -11.45 15.16
CA VAL A 407 7.45 -12.75 15.11
C VAL A 407 6.09 -12.59 15.76
N GLU A 408 5.02 -12.75 14.99
CA GLU A 408 3.66 -12.53 15.48
C GLU A 408 2.89 -13.86 15.59
N GLN A 409 2.10 -13.99 16.66
CA GLN A 409 1.13 -15.07 16.78
C GLN A 409 -0.03 -14.84 15.82
N TYR A 410 -0.13 -15.67 14.77
CA TYR A 410 -1.33 -15.72 13.94
C TYR A 410 -2.44 -16.52 14.64
N THR A 411 -2.20 -17.80 14.94
CA THR A 411 -3.14 -18.63 15.72
C THR A 411 -2.48 -19.64 16.64
N GLY A 412 -2.95 -19.68 17.88
CA GLY A 412 -2.55 -20.69 18.86
C GLY A 412 -1.12 -20.50 19.38
N ASN A 413 -0.79 -21.21 20.45
CA ASN A 413 0.48 -21.04 21.15
C ASN A 413 1.58 -21.86 20.46
N THR A 414 2.72 -21.25 20.16
CA THR A 414 3.82 -21.92 19.46
C THR A 414 5.20 -21.50 19.95
N ASN A 415 6.09 -22.48 20.10
CA ASN A 415 7.52 -22.17 20.25
C ASN A 415 8.14 -22.05 18.87
N TYR A 416 9.25 -21.33 18.77
CA TYR A 416 9.97 -21.21 17.52
C TYR A 416 11.49 -21.16 17.70
N THR A 417 12.18 -21.30 16.58
CA THR A 417 13.61 -21.04 16.42
C THR A 417 13.77 -20.05 15.28
N LEU A 418 14.27 -18.87 15.60
CA LEU A 418 14.56 -17.81 14.66
C LEU A 418 16.05 -17.83 14.33
N SER A 419 16.40 -18.01 13.06
CA SER A 419 17.77 -17.99 12.57
C SER A 419 17.95 -16.84 11.59
N LEU A 420 18.92 -15.96 11.84
CA LEU A 420 19.28 -14.84 10.98
C LEU A 420 20.70 -15.02 10.48
N SER A 421 21.01 -14.63 9.26
CA SER A 421 22.38 -14.47 8.80
C SER A 421 22.53 -13.29 7.87
N ALA A 422 23.64 -12.57 8.03
CA ALA A 422 24.09 -11.57 7.07
C ALA A 422 25.39 -12.05 6.41
N THR A 423 25.43 -11.95 5.09
CA THR A 423 26.65 -12.15 4.31
C THR A 423 26.99 -10.83 3.64
N PRO A 424 28.09 -10.15 4.02
CA PRO A 424 28.57 -8.98 3.31
C PRO A 424 28.70 -9.30 1.83
N THR A 425 28.07 -8.51 0.98
CA THR A 425 28.14 -8.70 -0.46
C THR A 425 29.51 -8.23 -0.94
N VAL A 426 30.49 -9.15 -0.92
CA VAL A 426 31.84 -8.90 -1.45
C VAL A 426 31.78 -8.91 -2.97
N GLY A 427 31.73 -7.73 -3.59
CA GLY A 427 31.98 -7.55 -5.01
C GLY A 427 30.82 -7.90 -5.94
N VAL A 428 29.69 -7.21 -5.80
CA VAL A 428 29.17 -6.57 -7.01
C VAL A 428 30.22 -5.53 -7.38
N ASP A 429 30.66 -5.50 -8.63
CA ASP A 429 31.55 -4.45 -9.12
C ASP A 429 30.89 -3.11 -8.78
N THR A 430 31.26 -2.53 -7.64
CA THR A 430 31.01 -1.13 -7.40
C THR A 430 31.88 -0.46 -8.46
N GLN A 431 31.30 -0.24 -9.64
CA GLN A 431 31.48 1.05 -10.26
C GLN A 431 31.43 2.03 -9.11
N THR A 432 32.58 2.66 -8.83
CA THR A 432 32.73 3.74 -7.86
C THR A 432 31.39 4.48 -7.81
N PRO A 433 30.65 4.51 -6.68
CA PRO A 433 29.27 4.97 -6.68
C PRO A 433 29.20 6.25 -7.48
N LEU A 434 28.50 6.18 -8.63
CA LEU A 434 28.45 7.30 -9.55
C LEU A 434 27.93 8.48 -8.72
N PRO A 435 28.73 9.54 -8.52
CA PRO A 435 28.32 10.64 -7.67
C PRO A 435 27.06 11.26 -8.28
N GLY A 436 25.96 11.30 -7.53
CA GLY A 436 24.71 11.91 -8.01
C GLY A 436 23.42 11.13 -7.79
N PHE A 437 23.44 9.96 -7.14
CA PHE A 437 22.21 9.26 -6.78
C PHE A 437 21.45 10.00 -5.66
N ASP A 438 20.18 10.33 -5.90
CA ASP A 438 19.25 10.93 -4.94
C ASP A 438 18.16 9.94 -4.55
N PRO A 439 17.80 9.81 -3.26
CA PRO A 439 16.75 8.89 -2.82
C PRO A 439 15.37 9.13 -3.45
N ASN A 440 15.08 10.31 -4.01
CA ASN A 440 13.76 10.59 -4.58
C ASN A 440 13.67 10.29 -6.08
N TYR A 441 14.78 10.45 -6.81
CA TYR A 441 14.78 10.40 -8.28
C TYR A 441 15.96 9.62 -8.88
N GLY A 442 16.73 8.92 -8.06
CA GLY A 442 17.90 8.15 -8.49
C GLY A 442 18.95 9.04 -9.15
N PHE A 443 19.42 8.67 -10.34
CA PHE A 443 20.45 9.43 -11.08
C PHE A 443 19.93 10.70 -11.76
N GLY A 444 18.60 10.91 -11.79
CA GLY A 444 17.98 12.10 -12.35
C GLY A 444 17.32 11.88 -13.71
N LEU A 445 17.05 12.98 -14.40
CA LEU A 445 16.27 13.00 -15.62
C LEU A 445 17.10 12.47 -16.80
N VAL A 446 16.57 11.50 -17.53
CA VAL A 446 17.27 10.94 -18.70
C VAL A 446 17.55 12.02 -19.76
N ASP A 447 18.82 12.17 -20.15
CA ASP A 447 19.27 13.01 -21.28
C ASP A 447 19.64 12.12 -22.47
N ALA A 448 18.74 12.02 -23.45
CA ALA A 448 18.92 11.17 -24.62
C ALA A 448 20.11 11.61 -25.49
N ALA A 449 20.34 12.92 -25.61
CA ALA A 449 21.45 13.47 -26.38
C ALA A 449 22.81 13.08 -25.77
N ALA A 450 22.90 13.02 -24.44
CA ALA A 450 24.08 12.58 -23.72
C ALA A 450 24.24 11.05 -23.78
N ALA A 451 23.16 10.30 -23.51
CA ALA A 451 23.17 8.84 -23.49
C ALA A 451 23.56 8.24 -24.84
N VAL A 452 22.96 8.70 -25.94
CA VAL A 452 23.25 8.19 -27.28
C VAL A 452 24.64 8.64 -27.78
N ALA A 453 25.09 9.84 -27.41
CA ALA A 453 26.47 10.26 -27.67
C ALA A 453 27.48 9.33 -26.96
N ARG A 454 27.23 9.02 -25.69
CA ARG A 454 28.07 8.11 -24.91
C ARG A 454 28.08 6.69 -25.48
N ALA A 455 26.94 6.19 -25.95
CA ALA A 455 26.80 4.88 -26.60
C ALA A 455 27.74 4.68 -27.79
N ILE A 456 28.09 5.76 -28.51
CA ILE A 456 29.02 5.75 -29.64
C ILE A 456 30.42 6.26 -29.29
N GLY A 457 30.72 6.42 -28.00
CA GLY A 457 32.03 6.82 -27.48
C GLY A 457 32.31 8.32 -27.53
N GLU A 458 31.31 9.16 -27.82
CA GLU A 458 31.44 10.61 -27.69
C GLU A 458 31.32 11.01 -26.19
N THR A 459 32.10 12.02 -25.77
CA THR A 459 32.11 12.47 -24.36
C THR A 459 31.33 13.76 -24.15
N VAL A 460 30.79 14.34 -25.22
CA VAL A 460 30.04 15.60 -25.22
C VAL A 460 28.64 15.26 -25.75
N PRO A 461 27.57 15.67 -25.06
CA PRO A 461 26.21 15.49 -25.57
C PRO A 461 26.03 16.12 -26.95
N PHE A 462 25.08 15.59 -27.73
CA PHE A 462 24.74 16.21 -29.01
C PHE A 462 24.29 17.67 -28.81
N ALA A 463 24.61 18.51 -29.79
CA ALA A 463 24.33 19.95 -29.73
C ALA A 463 22.84 20.20 -29.89
N ASP A 464 22.33 21.17 -29.11
CA ASP A 464 20.93 21.56 -29.11
C ASP A 464 20.42 21.90 -30.52
N VAL A 465 19.21 21.46 -30.81
CA VAL A 465 18.55 21.74 -32.09
C VAL A 465 17.36 22.69 -31.89
N PRO A 466 17.04 23.56 -32.86
CA PRO A 466 15.82 24.35 -32.80
C PRO A 466 14.63 23.39 -32.71
N ASN A 467 13.82 23.53 -31.65
CA ASN A 467 12.72 22.61 -31.34
C ASN A 467 11.88 22.30 -32.61
N PRO A 468 12.03 21.08 -33.17
CA PRO A 468 11.42 20.74 -34.44
C PRO A 468 10.00 20.16 -34.28
N ILE A 469 9.51 19.95 -33.05
CA ILE A 469 8.20 19.33 -32.78
C ILE A 469 7.35 20.29 -31.95
N ALA A 470 6.22 20.73 -32.51
CA ALA A 470 5.29 21.55 -31.76
C ALA A 470 4.60 20.69 -30.67
N ASN A 471 4.84 21.04 -29.40
CA ASN A 471 4.10 20.57 -28.24
C ASN A 471 4.31 19.10 -27.80
N ASN A 472 5.49 18.51 -28.02
CA ASN A 472 5.91 17.25 -27.38
C ASN A 472 6.98 17.52 -26.31
N TYR A 473 6.53 17.98 -25.14
CA TYR A 473 7.44 18.39 -24.08
C TYR A 473 8.27 17.21 -23.53
N GLY A 474 7.75 15.98 -23.58
CA GLY A 474 8.47 14.80 -23.06
C GLY A 474 9.76 14.54 -23.85
N ALA A 475 9.66 14.54 -25.19
CA ALA A 475 10.82 14.43 -26.07
C ALA A 475 11.79 15.61 -25.90
N ASP A 476 11.26 16.83 -25.78
CA ASP A 476 12.08 18.05 -25.64
C ASP A 476 12.83 18.08 -24.31
N LEU A 477 12.17 17.73 -23.21
CA LEU A 477 12.74 17.76 -21.86
C LEU A 477 13.93 16.80 -21.73
N MET A 478 13.89 15.69 -22.47
CA MET A 478 14.93 14.66 -22.56
C MET A 478 15.93 14.87 -23.71
N ARG A 479 15.83 15.96 -24.48
CA ARG A 479 16.74 16.28 -25.59
C ARG A 479 16.80 15.19 -26.67
N VAL A 480 15.64 14.60 -26.98
CA VAL A 480 15.49 13.58 -28.03
C VAL A 480 15.60 14.17 -29.45
N PRO A 481 15.12 15.39 -29.76
CA PRO A 481 15.29 15.98 -31.08
C PRO A 481 16.74 16.07 -31.57
N GLU A 482 17.68 16.27 -30.67
CA GLU A 482 19.12 16.28 -30.91
C GLU A 482 19.59 14.93 -31.46
N VAL A 483 19.06 13.83 -30.90
CA VAL A 483 19.35 12.46 -31.32
C VAL A 483 18.77 12.20 -32.71
N TRP A 484 17.52 12.61 -32.97
CA TRP A 484 16.90 12.48 -34.28
C TRP A 484 17.64 13.25 -35.38
N ASN A 485 18.18 14.42 -35.05
CA ASN A 485 18.99 15.21 -35.98
C ASN A 485 20.33 14.51 -36.34
N ARG A 486 20.77 13.53 -35.55
CA ARG A 486 21.90 12.66 -35.86
C ARG A 486 21.51 11.45 -36.72
N GLY A 487 20.21 11.26 -36.97
CA GLY A 487 19.67 10.17 -37.79
C GLY A 487 19.33 8.90 -36.99
N PHE A 488 19.43 8.94 -35.66
CA PHE A 488 18.98 7.84 -34.82
C PHE A 488 17.49 8.02 -34.53
N THR A 489 16.71 6.97 -34.78
CA THR A 489 15.25 6.93 -34.70
C THR A 489 14.74 5.68 -33.98
N GLY A 490 15.61 4.71 -33.66
CA GLY A 490 15.27 3.38 -33.17
C GLY A 490 15.15 2.32 -34.26
N GLU A 491 15.36 2.68 -35.53
CA GLU A 491 15.25 1.75 -36.66
C GLU A 491 16.09 0.48 -36.48
N GLY A 492 15.46 -0.68 -36.67
CA GLY A 492 16.09 -1.99 -36.53
C GLY A 492 16.13 -2.53 -35.09
N VAL A 493 15.60 -1.81 -34.11
CA VAL A 493 15.44 -2.28 -32.74
C VAL A 493 14.00 -2.70 -32.49
N VAL A 494 13.82 -3.91 -31.96
CA VAL A 494 12.51 -4.42 -31.51
C VAL A 494 12.36 -4.13 -30.02
N VAL A 495 11.28 -3.42 -29.68
CA VAL A 495 10.87 -3.10 -28.31
C VAL A 495 9.59 -3.86 -28.02
N ALA A 496 9.63 -4.79 -27.05
CA ALA A 496 8.42 -5.47 -26.61
C ALA A 496 7.67 -4.61 -25.59
N VAL A 497 6.36 -4.48 -25.78
CA VAL A 497 5.46 -3.78 -24.87
C VAL A 497 4.61 -4.84 -24.19
N LEU A 498 4.96 -5.12 -22.94
CA LEU A 498 4.23 -6.05 -22.07
C LEU A 498 3.17 -5.26 -21.31
N ASP A 499 1.92 -5.34 -21.76
CA ASP A 499 0.84 -4.49 -21.27
C ASP A 499 -0.55 -5.12 -21.51
N THR A 500 -1.60 -4.31 -21.54
CA THR A 500 -3.01 -4.61 -21.82
C THR A 500 -3.32 -4.96 -23.29
N GLY A 501 -2.29 -5.03 -24.15
CA GLY A 501 -2.45 -5.17 -25.60
C GLY A 501 -2.45 -3.83 -26.34
N ILE A 502 -2.50 -3.89 -27.67
CA ILE A 502 -2.30 -2.71 -28.54
C ILE A 502 -3.36 -2.65 -29.65
N ASP A 503 -3.87 -1.46 -29.98
CA ASP A 503 -4.67 -1.25 -31.19
C ASP A 503 -3.78 -1.42 -32.44
N LEU A 504 -3.72 -2.64 -32.95
CA LEU A 504 -2.90 -3.02 -34.11
C LEU A 504 -3.30 -2.29 -35.40
N LYS A 505 -4.43 -1.55 -35.39
CA LYS A 505 -4.95 -0.82 -36.55
C LYS A 505 -4.70 0.68 -36.45
N HIS A 506 -4.12 1.17 -35.35
CA HIS A 506 -3.86 2.59 -35.16
C HIS A 506 -2.95 3.15 -36.28
N PRO A 507 -3.34 4.23 -36.98
CA PRO A 507 -2.57 4.82 -38.08
C PRO A 507 -1.12 5.13 -37.71
N GLU A 508 -0.91 5.69 -36.52
CA GLU A 508 0.43 6.05 -36.04
C GLU A 508 1.37 4.88 -35.78
N LEU A 509 0.85 3.64 -35.68
CA LEU A 509 1.65 2.42 -35.55
C LEU A 509 1.81 1.66 -36.87
N GLN A 510 1.29 2.17 -37.98
CA GLN A 510 1.42 1.50 -39.28
C GLN A 510 2.89 1.40 -39.71
N GLY A 511 3.33 0.16 -39.97
CA GLY A 511 4.72 -0.13 -40.30
C GLY A 511 5.67 -0.13 -39.09
N ARG A 512 5.14 0.02 -37.87
CA ARG A 512 5.89 -0.08 -36.61
C ARG A 512 5.63 -1.38 -35.87
N LEU A 513 4.57 -2.11 -36.18
CA LEU A 513 4.27 -3.38 -35.51
C LEU A 513 5.20 -4.50 -35.99
N TRP A 514 5.70 -5.27 -35.04
CA TRP A 514 6.45 -6.49 -35.26
C TRP A 514 5.62 -7.50 -36.04
N THR A 515 6.30 -8.36 -36.77
CA THR A 515 5.69 -9.42 -37.57
C THR A 515 6.50 -10.68 -37.35
N ASN A 516 5.87 -11.73 -36.84
CA ASN A 516 6.48 -13.05 -36.92
C ASN A 516 6.44 -13.48 -38.40
N VAL A 517 7.61 -13.48 -39.05
CA VAL A 517 7.72 -13.79 -40.49
C VAL A 517 7.63 -15.29 -40.77
N ASP A 518 7.78 -16.11 -39.73
CA ASP A 518 7.73 -17.56 -39.81
C ASP A 518 6.32 -18.11 -39.50
N GLU A 519 5.35 -17.23 -39.20
CA GLU A 519 3.93 -17.52 -38.98
C GLU A 519 3.04 -17.17 -40.19
N ILE A 520 1.98 -17.98 -40.39
CA ILE A 520 0.92 -17.79 -41.38
C ILE A 520 -0.36 -17.41 -40.63
N PRO A 521 -0.77 -16.13 -40.62
CA PRO A 521 -1.87 -15.68 -39.78
C PRO A 521 -3.19 -16.42 -40.01
N GLY A 522 -3.72 -17.03 -38.94
CA GLY A 522 -5.07 -17.57 -38.86
C GLY A 522 -5.23 -18.95 -39.50
N ASP A 523 -4.15 -19.72 -39.63
CA ASP A 523 -4.20 -21.10 -40.11
C ASP A 523 -4.38 -22.13 -38.97
N GLY A 524 -4.25 -21.67 -37.71
CA GLY A 524 -4.44 -22.48 -36.50
C GLY A 524 -3.26 -23.40 -36.19
N ILE A 525 -2.08 -23.13 -36.75
CA ILE A 525 -0.87 -23.96 -36.63
C ILE A 525 0.29 -23.08 -36.16
N ASP A 526 0.94 -23.48 -35.07
CA ASP A 526 2.28 -23.00 -34.70
C ASP A 526 3.29 -23.43 -35.79
N ASN A 527 3.59 -22.52 -36.72
CA ASN A 527 4.35 -22.77 -37.94
C ASN A 527 5.87 -22.75 -37.68
N ASP A 528 6.32 -21.92 -36.76
CA ASP A 528 7.73 -21.78 -36.39
C ASP A 528 8.16 -22.77 -35.28
N GLY A 529 7.19 -23.40 -34.61
CA GLY A 529 7.39 -24.39 -33.56
C GLY A 529 7.81 -23.77 -32.23
N ASN A 530 7.50 -22.49 -32.00
CA ASN A 530 7.87 -21.74 -30.80
C ASN A 530 6.94 -22.03 -29.60
N GLY A 531 5.84 -22.76 -29.81
CA GLY A 531 4.84 -23.12 -28.80
C GLY A 531 3.59 -22.22 -28.78
N PHE A 532 3.52 -21.22 -29.66
CA PHE A 532 2.49 -20.20 -29.71
C PHE A 532 1.79 -20.24 -31.07
N ILE A 533 0.48 -20.49 -31.09
CA ILE A 533 -0.27 -20.64 -32.34
C ILE A 533 -0.65 -19.26 -32.89
N ASP A 534 -0.40 -19.03 -34.18
CA ASP A 534 -0.83 -17.85 -34.92
C ASP A 534 -0.30 -16.52 -34.32
N ASP A 535 0.87 -16.49 -33.67
CA ASP A 535 1.47 -15.32 -33.00
C ASP A 535 2.07 -14.28 -33.99
N ALA A 536 1.41 -14.09 -35.12
CA ALA A 536 1.88 -13.29 -36.26
C ALA A 536 2.17 -11.82 -35.92
N ARG A 537 1.57 -11.29 -34.85
CA ARG A 537 1.69 -9.89 -34.41
C ARG A 537 2.16 -9.75 -32.96
N GLY A 538 2.63 -10.83 -32.36
CA GLY A 538 2.81 -10.95 -30.91
C GLY A 538 1.83 -11.96 -30.33
N PHE A 539 1.76 -12.03 -29.00
CA PHE A 539 0.98 -13.04 -28.31
C PHE A 539 0.23 -12.49 -27.10
N ASP A 540 -0.92 -13.08 -26.81
CA ASP A 540 -1.75 -12.80 -25.65
C ASP A 540 -1.60 -13.91 -24.60
N PHE A 541 -0.97 -13.58 -23.48
CA PHE A 541 -0.77 -14.48 -22.35
C PHE A 541 -1.93 -14.49 -21.35
N VAL A 542 -2.89 -13.59 -21.51
CA VAL A 542 -4.12 -13.52 -20.71
C VAL A 542 -5.14 -14.52 -21.24
N ASP A 543 -5.48 -14.41 -22.52
CA ASP A 543 -6.44 -15.30 -23.19
C ASP A 543 -5.77 -16.53 -23.84
N PHE A 544 -4.44 -16.55 -23.85
CA PHE A 544 -3.58 -17.61 -24.38
C PHE A 544 -3.82 -17.88 -25.88
N ASP A 545 -3.77 -16.81 -26.69
CA ASP A 545 -3.90 -16.88 -28.14
C ASP A 545 -2.97 -15.91 -28.90
N GLY A 546 -2.93 -16.05 -30.23
CA GLY A 546 -2.07 -15.25 -31.12
C GLY A 546 -2.58 -13.83 -31.41
N ASP A 547 -3.57 -13.31 -30.66
CA ASP A 547 -4.14 -11.97 -30.88
C ASP A 547 -3.83 -11.02 -29.71
N PRO A 548 -2.67 -10.33 -29.71
CA PRO A 548 -2.30 -9.38 -28.66
C PRO A 548 -3.04 -8.02 -28.79
N ALA A 549 -4.10 -7.96 -29.60
CA ALA A 549 -4.91 -6.77 -29.74
C ALA A 549 -5.68 -6.48 -28.44
N ILE A 550 -6.10 -5.23 -28.28
CA ILE A 550 -6.97 -4.87 -27.15
C ILE A 550 -8.26 -5.71 -27.23
N ALA A 551 -8.66 -6.32 -26.12
CA ALA A 551 -9.92 -7.06 -26.06
C ALA A 551 -11.14 -6.13 -25.91
N LEU A 552 -10.96 -4.96 -25.29
CA LEU A 552 -12.02 -3.99 -24.99
C LEU A 552 -11.56 -2.55 -25.24
N THR A 553 -12.48 -1.65 -25.59
CA THR A 553 -12.18 -0.22 -25.84
C THR A 553 -11.76 0.57 -24.59
N GLU A 554 -11.91 -0.01 -23.40
CA GLU A 554 -11.56 0.60 -22.11
C GLU A 554 -10.10 0.35 -21.70
N GLU A 555 -9.41 -0.61 -22.34
CA GLU A 555 -7.98 -0.91 -22.12
C GLU A 555 -7.11 -0.08 -23.08
N GLN A 556 -6.98 1.22 -22.77
CA GLN A 556 -6.27 2.19 -23.62
C GLN A 556 -4.77 2.27 -23.35
N HIS A 557 -4.30 1.62 -22.27
CA HIS A 557 -2.98 1.81 -21.67
C HIS A 557 -1.86 1.35 -22.61
N GLY A 558 -1.85 0.10 -23.07
CA GLY A 558 -0.76 -0.45 -23.89
C GLY A 558 -0.58 0.25 -25.24
N THR A 559 -1.68 0.75 -25.82
CA THR A 559 -1.64 1.57 -27.04
C THR A 559 -0.97 2.93 -26.78
N HIS A 560 -1.23 3.54 -25.61
CA HIS A 560 -0.58 4.78 -25.16
C HIS A 560 0.92 4.60 -24.95
N ILE A 561 1.31 3.49 -24.31
CA ILE A 561 2.70 3.09 -24.12
C ILE A 561 3.41 2.91 -25.48
N ALA A 562 2.81 2.13 -26.38
CA ALA A 562 3.36 1.87 -27.71
C ALA A 562 3.56 3.16 -28.52
N GLY A 563 2.63 4.11 -28.43
CA GLY A 563 2.77 5.41 -29.09
C GLY A 563 3.88 6.26 -28.52
N THR A 564 4.06 6.27 -27.19
CA THR A 564 5.13 7.03 -26.54
C THR A 564 6.50 6.53 -27.00
N ILE A 565 6.62 5.22 -27.26
CA ILE A 565 7.85 4.62 -27.81
C ILE A 565 8.00 4.91 -29.30
N ALA A 566 7.00 4.60 -30.13
CA ALA A 566 7.19 4.47 -31.58
C ALA A 566 6.06 5.02 -32.46
N ALA A 567 5.20 5.91 -31.95
CA ALA A 567 4.27 6.62 -32.83
C ALA A 567 5.03 7.33 -33.96
N THR A 568 4.47 7.25 -35.16
CA THR A 568 5.14 7.70 -36.37
C THR A 568 5.34 9.21 -36.34
N ARG A 569 6.44 9.67 -36.95
CA ARG A 569 6.71 11.10 -37.14
C ARG A 569 6.22 11.53 -38.52
N ASP A 570 4.97 11.96 -38.63
CA ASP A 570 4.38 12.40 -39.90
C ASP A 570 3.83 13.85 -39.89
N GLY A 571 3.76 14.49 -38.72
CA GLY A 571 3.46 15.92 -38.58
C GLY A 571 2.52 16.23 -37.43
N ILE A 572 1.49 17.04 -37.67
CA ILE A 572 0.50 17.35 -36.63
C ILE A 572 -0.63 16.32 -36.72
N ASP A 573 -0.85 15.58 -35.65
CA ASP A 573 -1.78 14.44 -35.64
C ASP A 573 -3.16 14.84 -35.12
N ALA A 574 -3.19 15.76 -34.15
CA ALA A 574 -4.41 16.13 -33.45
C ALA A 574 -4.43 17.59 -32.99
N THR A 575 -5.59 18.03 -32.52
CA THR A 575 -5.76 19.31 -31.82
C THR A 575 -6.42 19.09 -30.47
N THR A 576 -5.93 19.78 -29.43
CA THR A 576 -6.57 19.76 -28.11
C THR A 576 -7.98 20.35 -28.15
N PHE A 577 -8.76 20.17 -27.09
CA PHE A 577 -10.07 20.82 -26.93
C PHE A 577 -10.01 22.36 -27.08
N PHE A 578 -8.87 22.97 -26.78
CA PHE A 578 -8.60 24.41 -26.94
C PHE A 578 -8.04 24.79 -28.33
N GLY A 579 -8.03 23.85 -29.27
CA GLY A 579 -7.61 24.06 -30.66
C GLY A 579 -6.09 24.16 -30.86
N GLN A 580 -5.28 23.68 -29.90
CA GLN A 580 -3.82 23.67 -30.06
C GLN A 580 -3.40 22.40 -30.81
N PRO A 581 -2.73 22.51 -31.98
CA PRO A 581 -2.20 21.33 -32.67
C PRO A 581 -1.09 20.68 -31.86
N PHE A 582 -1.01 19.36 -31.89
CA PHE A 582 0.10 18.61 -31.33
C PHE A 582 0.44 17.39 -32.18
N ASP A 583 1.71 17.02 -32.12
CA ASP A 583 2.36 15.89 -32.77
C ASP A 583 2.69 14.87 -31.68
N VAL A 584 2.27 13.63 -31.88
CA VAL A 584 2.60 12.46 -31.07
C VAL A 584 3.65 11.66 -31.83
N THR A 585 4.87 12.18 -31.82
CA THR A 585 6.05 11.45 -32.26
C THR A 585 6.60 10.62 -31.10
N GLY A 586 6.72 9.30 -31.29
CA GLY A 586 7.37 8.42 -30.32
C GLY A 586 8.87 8.73 -30.18
N ILE A 587 9.42 8.50 -28.99
CA ILE A 587 10.84 8.75 -28.68
C ILE A 587 11.76 8.03 -29.67
N ALA A 588 11.43 6.79 -29.97
CA ALA A 588 12.06 5.95 -30.98
C ALA A 588 11.06 5.66 -32.12
N TYR A 589 10.56 6.69 -32.80
CA TYR A 589 9.58 6.57 -33.91
C TYR A 589 9.99 5.66 -35.09
N GLY A 590 11.25 5.23 -35.15
CA GLY A 590 11.80 4.27 -36.10
C GLY A 590 11.77 2.81 -35.62
N ALA A 591 11.59 2.56 -34.32
CA ALA A 591 11.60 1.24 -33.70
C ALA A 591 10.41 0.38 -34.15
N THR A 592 10.55 -0.92 -33.91
CA THR A 592 9.48 -1.90 -34.12
C THR A 592 8.90 -2.32 -32.76
N ILE A 593 7.60 -2.23 -32.58
CA ILE A 593 6.89 -2.62 -31.37
C ILE A 593 6.44 -4.07 -31.49
N MET A 594 6.80 -4.90 -30.52
CA MET A 594 6.26 -6.25 -30.34
C MET A 594 5.18 -6.21 -29.24
N PRO A 595 3.89 -6.26 -29.62
CA PRO A 595 2.78 -6.40 -28.67
C PRO A 595 2.88 -7.71 -27.90
N VAL A 596 2.83 -7.64 -26.57
CA VAL A 596 2.74 -8.82 -25.70
C VAL A 596 1.68 -8.51 -24.65
N ARG A 597 0.50 -9.11 -24.76
CA ARG A 597 -0.59 -8.85 -23.81
C ARG A 597 -0.40 -9.73 -22.58
N VAL A 598 -0.19 -9.12 -21.42
CA VAL A 598 0.04 -9.80 -20.14
C VAL A 598 -0.90 -9.30 -19.03
N LEU A 599 -1.64 -8.22 -19.30
CA LEU A 599 -2.59 -7.60 -18.39
C LEU A 599 -4.03 -7.76 -18.92
N GLY A 600 -4.96 -8.17 -18.06
CA GLY A 600 -6.38 -8.26 -18.35
C GLY A 600 -7.28 -7.87 -17.17
N ASP A 601 -8.59 -7.81 -17.40
CA ASP A 601 -9.60 -7.33 -16.44
C ASP A 601 -9.78 -8.21 -15.19
N ARG A 602 -9.34 -9.48 -15.24
CA ARG A 602 -9.47 -10.45 -14.13
C ARG A 602 -8.30 -11.43 -14.08
N GLN A 603 -7.18 -11.01 -13.51
CA GLN A 603 -6.06 -11.91 -13.21
C GLN A 603 -5.86 -12.04 -11.71
N THR A 604 -5.66 -13.28 -11.25
CA THR A 604 -5.08 -13.54 -9.92
C THR A 604 -3.60 -13.16 -9.92
N PHE A 605 -3.02 -12.99 -8.73
CA PHE A 605 -1.59 -12.71 -8.59
C PHE A 605 -0.71 -13.76 -9.31
N ASP A 606 -1.01 -15.06 -9.12
CA ASP A 606 -0.26 -16.15 -9.77
C ASP A 606 -0.39 -16.12 -11.31
N GLU A 607 -1.56 -15.74 -11.83
CA GLU A 607 -1.77 -15.59 -13.27
C GLU A 607 -0.99 -14.40 -13.83
N PHE A 608 -0.94 -13.28 -13.10
CA PHE A 608 -0.14 -12.12 -13.46
C PHE A 608 1.37 -12.43 -13.48
N ASP A 609 1.91 -12.97 -12.37
CA ASP A 609 3.35 -13.29 -12.26
C ASP A 609 3.77 -14.24 -13.38
N ARG A 610 2.95 -15.25 -13.68
CA ARG A 610 3.20 -16.19 -14.77
C ARG A 610 3.08 -15.54 -16.15
N ALA A 611 2.02 -14.79 -16.42
CA ALA A 611 1.77 -14.18 -17.73
C ALA A 611 2.89 -13.20 -18.11
N VAL A 612 3.32 -12.36 -17.17
CA VAL A 612 4.43 -11.43 -17.38
C VAL A 612 5.74 -12.20 -17.58
N ALA A 613 6.01 -13.22 -16.76
CA ALA A 613 7.23 -14.02 -16.90
C ALA A 613 7.32 -14.78 -18.24
N ASP A 614 6.22 -15.38 -18.68
CA ASP A 614 6.14 -16.09 -19.97
C ASP A 614 6.22 -15.09 -21.13
N GLY A 615 5.57 -13.92 -21.01
CA GLY A 615 5.67 -12.82 -21.97
C GLY A 615 7.09 -12.26 -22.13
N ILE A 616 7.85 -12.13 -21.03
CA ILE A 616 9.26 -11.73 -21.07
C ILE A 616 10.08 -12.75 -21.88
N ARG A 617 9.91 -14.05 -21.61
CA ARG A 617 10.64 -15.11 -22.32
C ARG A 617 10.28 -15.14 -23.79
N TYR A 618 9.00 -15.04 -24.12
CA TYR A 618 8.50 -14.94 -25.49
C TYR A 618 9.12 -13.76 -26.23
N ALA A 619 9.12 -12.57 -25.62
CA ALA A 619 9.68 -11.37 -26.24
C ALA A 619 11.17 -11.53 -26.54
N VAL A 620 11.93 -12.04 -25.57
CA VAL A 620 13.36 -12.29 -25.70
C VAL A 620 13.65 -13.30 -26.82
N ASP A 621 12.92 -14.41 -26.84
CA ASP A 621 13.14 -15.49 -27.81
C ASP A 621 12.72 -15.08 -29.23
N ASN A 622 11.77 -14.16 -29.36
CA ASN A 622 11.33 -13.56 -30.63
C ASN A 622 12.13 -12.31 -31.05
N GLY A 623 13.25 -12.04 -30.37
CA GLY A 623 14.24 -11.07 -30.81
C GLY A 623 14.01 -9.64 -30.32
N ALA A 624 13.19 -9.42 -29.30
CA ALA A 624 13.14 -8.15 -28.59
C ALA A 624 14.52 -7.82 -27.98
N ARG A 625 14.91 -6.55 -28.06
CA ARG A 625 16.16 -6.03 -27.47
C ARG A 625 15.89 -5.14 -26.26
N VAL A 626 14.67 -4.63 -26.15
CA VAL A 626 14.19 -3.81 -25.04
C VAL A 626 12.82 -4.34 -24.63
N LEU A 627 12.59 -4.45 -23.32
CA LEU A 627 11.30 -4.77 -22.73
C LEU A 627 10.80 -3.52 -22.00
N ASN A 628 9.61 -3.05 -22.34
CA ASN A 628 8.89 -2.03 -21.60
C ASN A 628 7.82 -2.70 -20.74
N LEU A 629 7.94 -2.56 -19.41
CA LEU A 629 6.99 -3.07 -18.45
C LEU A 629 6.38 -1.88 -17.69
N SER A 630 5.27 -1.36 -18.20
CA SER A 630 4.50 -0.30 -17.54
C SER A 630 3.45 -0.93 -16.60
N LEU A 631 3.94 -1.75 -15.66
CA LEU A 631 3.15 -2.59 -14.76
C LEU A 631 3.89 -2.74 -13.43
N GLY A 632 3.14 -3.10 -12.40
CA GLY A 632 3.65 -3.37 -11.06
C GLY A 632 2.61 -4.13 -10.25
N ASN A 633 3.08 -4.76 -9.19
CA ASN A 633 2.22 -5.31 -8.14
C ASN A 633 1.55 -4.17 -7.38
N LEU A 634 0.42 -4.49 -6.75
CA LEU A 634 -0.13 -3.62 -5.73
C LEU A 634 0.73 -3.71 -4.46
N PRO A 635 0.83 -2.61 -3.67
CA PRO A 635 1.49 -2.65 -2.38
C PRO A 635 1.01 -3.82 -1.52
N GLY A 636 1.93 -4.54 -0.90
CA GLY A 636 1.64 -5.69 -0.02
C GLY A 636 1.47 -7.05 -0.72
N GLN A 637 1.53 -7.11 -2.06
CA GLN A 637 1.54 -8.39 -2.78
C GLN A 637 2.91 -9.10 -2.66
N PRO A 638 2.95 -10.45 -2.70
CA PRO A 638 4.20 -11.19 -2.54
C PRO A 638 5.18 -10.94 -3.70
N PRO A 639 6.48 -11.25 -3.52
CA PRO A 639 7.49 -11.13 -4.57
C PRO A 639 7.16 -11.95 -5.85
N THR A 640 7.33 -11.36 -7.03
CA THR A 640 7.16 -12.01 -8.34
C THR A 640 8.39 -12.84 -8.73
N GLU A 641 8.50 -14.05 -8.19
CA GLU A 641 9.65 -14.92 -8.42
C GLU A 641 9.75 -15.39 -9.88
N ASN A 642 8.62 -15.61 -10.57
CA ASN A 642 8.66 -16.01 -11.97
C ASN A 642 9.13 -14.87 -12.86
N ILE A 643 8.65 -13.64 -12.61
CA ILE A 643 9.12 -12.43 -13.30
C ILE A 643 10.61 -12.23 -13.04
N ALA A 644 11.08 -12.31 -11.80
CA ALA A 644 12.50 -12.17 -11.47
C ALA A 644 13.38 -13.15 -12.26
N ALA A 645 12.98 -14.42 -12.33
CA ALA A 645 13.68 -15.43 -13.13
C ALA A 645 13.63 -15.14 -14.65
N ALA A 646 12.56 -14.52 -15.14
CA ALA A 646 12.44 -14.13 -16.54
C ALA A 646 13.28 -12.87 -16.87
N LEU A 647 13.37 -11.91 -15.94
CA LEU A 647 14.25 -10.74 -16.07
C LEU A 647 15.73 -11.17 -16.10
N GLN A 648 16.14 -12.10 -15.24
CA GLN A 648 17.47 -12.71 -15.32
C GLN A 648 17.71 -13.39 -16.67
N TYR A 649 16.72 -14.15 -17.17
CA TYR A 649 16.78 -14.78 -18.49
C TYR A 649 16.99 -13.78 -19.63
N ALA A 650 16.30 -12.64 -19.57
CA ALA A 650 16.43 -11.54 -20.52
C ALA A 650 17.82 -10.88 -20.44
N ARG A 651 18.29 -10.58 -19.23
CA ARG A 651 19.63 -10.00 -18.99
C ARG A 651 20.74 -10.87 -19.54
N ASP A 652 20.68 -12.18 -19.29
CA ASP A 652 21.64 -13.18 -19.77
C ASP A 652 21.72 -13.26 -21.31
N ARG A 653 20.65 -12.83 -22.00
CA ARG A 653 20.56 -12.76 -23.47
C ARG A 653 20.82 -11.37 -24.04
N GLY A 654 21.21 -10.43 -23.21
CA GLY A 654 21.56 -9.07 -23.63
C GLY A 654 20.34 -8.21 -23.96
N VAL A 655 19.19 -8.51 -23.37
CA VAL A 655 17.94 -7.75 -23.48
C VAL A 655 17.81 -6.84 -22.25
N VAL A 656 17.44 -5.58 -22.47
CA VAL A 656 17.29 -4.57 -21.41
C VAL A 656 15.84 -4.48 -20.98
N ALA A 657 15.57 -4.56 -19.68
CA ALA A 657 14.24 -4.34 -19.11
C ALA A 657 14.13 -2.94 -18.50
N VAL A 658 13.03 -2.26 -18.79
CA VAL A 658 12.70 -0.92 -18.27
C VAL A 658 11.32 -1.01 -17.61
N ILE A 659 11.23 -0.68 -16.32
CA ILE A 659 10.06 -0.98 -15.49
C ILE A 659 9.60 0.29 -14.74
N ALA A 660 8.29 0.51 -14.68
CA ALA A 660 7.66 1.60 -13.95
C ALA A 660 7.85 1.46 -12.43
N ALA A 661 8.27 2.52 -11.74
CA ALA A 661 8.58 2.46 -10.32
C ALA A 661 7.34 2.26 -9.39
N GLY A 662 6.14 2.61 -9.86
CA GLY A 662 4.91 2.64 -9.04
C GLY A 662 4.41 4.07 -8.79
N ASN A 663 3.14 4.21 -8.41
CA ASN A 663 2.40 5.46 -8.26
C ASN A 663 1.72 5.63 -6.88
N GLU A 664 2.33 5.13 -5.81
CA GLU A 664 1.75 5.01 -4.47
C GLU A 664 2.56 5.78 -3.41
N LYS A 665 3.47 6.69 -3.80
CA LYS A 665 4.26 7.49 -2.83
C LYS A 665 3.39 8.35 -1.93
N ASP A 666 2.31 8.93 -2.46
CA ASP A 666 1.30 9.67 -1.70
C ASP A 666 0.44 8.76 -0.81
N LEU A 667 0.45 7.46 -1.09
CA LEU A 667 -0.10 6.39 -0.25
C LEU A 667 0.95 5.76 0.69
N GLY A 668 2.14 6.35 0.78
CA GLY A 668 3.20 5.89 1.68
C GLY A 668 4.14 4.84 1.09
N ALA A 669 4.36 4.76 -0.22
CA ALA A 669 5.44 3.96 -0.78
C ALA A 669 6.82 4.65 -0.64
N PHE A 670 7.84 3.93 -0.18
CA PHE A 670 9.20 4.44 0.07
C PHE A 670 10.30 3.73 -0.73
N VAL A 671 9.91 2.79 -1.59
CA VAL A 671 10.74 2.05 -2.56
C VAL A 671 9.91 1.83 -3.83
N PRO A 672 10.52 1.47 -4.96
CA PRO A 672 9.77 1.04 -6.13
C PRO A 672 9.00 -0.25 -5.84
N ASP A 673 7.85 -0.44 -6.50
CA ASP A 673 7.11 -1.70 -6.41
C ASP A 673 7.81 -2.83 -7.15
N ASP A 674 7.41 -4.05 -6.84
CA ASP A 674 7.79 -5.21 -7.63
C ASP A 674 7.02 -5.22 -8.97
N PRO A 675 7.65 -5.48 -10.14
CA PRO A 675 9.02 -5.95 -10.32
C PRO A 675 10.09 -4.84 -10.48
N ALA A 676 9.76 -3.55 -10.40
CA ALA A 676 10.76 -2.48 -10.55
C ALA A 676 11.83 -2.50 -9.45
N ILE A 677 11.50 -2.95 -8.25
CA ILE A 677 12.46 -3.16 -7.15
C ILE A 677 13.60 -4.12 -7.54
N ARG A 678 13.40 -4.98 -8.55
CA ARG A 678 14.44 -5.87 -9.10
C ARG A 678 15.57 -5.12 -9.81
N ALA A 679 15.43 -3.83 -10.06
CA ALA A 679 16.54 -2.97 -10.47
C ALA A 679 17.68 -2.96 -9.42
N ALA A 680 17.35 -3.10 -8.13
CA ALA A 680 18.35 -3.25 -7.06
C ALA A 680 19.14 -4.58 -7.14
N GLN A 681 18.70 -5.51 -7.99
CA GLN A 681 19.39 -6.78 -8.28
C GLN A 681 20.09 -6.74 -9.65
N ASP A 682 20.29 -5.56 -10.23
CA ASP A 682 20.77 -5.34 -11.59
C ASP A 682 19.92 -6.05 -12.66
N LEU A 683 18.64 -6.31 -12.43
CA LEU A 683 17.81 -7.04 -13.41
C LEU A 683 17.06 -6.14 -14.39
N ALA A 684 16.97 -4.84 -14.08
CA ALA A 684 16.20 -3.87 -14.84
C ALA A 684 16.63 -2.44 -14.52
N ILE A 685 16.07 -1.49 -15.28
CA ILE A 685 16.10 -0.05 -14.98
C ILE A 685 14.73 0.34 -14.42
N ALA A 686 14.69 0.90 -13.21
CA ALA A 686 13.48 1.44 -12.61
C ALA A 686 13.26 2.91 -13.03
N VAL A 687 12.01 3.29 -13.30
CA VAL A 687 11.68 4.62 -13.84
C VAL A 687 10.62 5.33 -13.00
N GLY A 688 11.03 6.43 -12.37
CA GLY A 688 10.13 7.39 -11.72
C GLY A 688 9.63 8.48 -12.67
N ALA A 689 8.61 9.24 -12.25
CA ALA A 689 7.93 10.24 -13.07
C ALA A 689 8.27 11.67 -12.65
N VAL A 690 8.44 12.56 -13.65
CA VAL A 690 8.51 14.02 -13.47
C VAL A 690 7.51 14.77 -14.33
N ASP A 691 7.17 16.00 -13.94
CA ASP A 691 6.42 16.97 -14.72
C ASP A 691 7.30 17.79 -15.69
N ARG A 692 6.68 18.69 -16.46
CA ARG A 692 7.35 19.61 -17.39
C ARG A 692 8.33 20.59 -16.75
N ASP A 693 8.17 20.86 -15.46
CA ASP A 693 9.01 21.75 -14.67
C ASP A 693 10.11 20.96 -13.92
N ARG A 694 10.25 19.66 -14.21
CA ARG A 694 11.18 18.72 -13.54
C ARG A 694 10.83 18.48 -12.07
N ARG A 695 9.58 18.67 -11.66
CA ARG A 695 9.11 18.20 -10.34
C ARG A 695 8.89 16.71 -10.40
N VAL A 696 9.44 15.96 -9.44
CA VAL A 696 9.06 14.56 -9.20
C VAL A 696 7.56 14.52 -8.93
N ALA A 697 6.85 13.63 -9.61
CA ALA A 697 5.42 13.48 -9.42
C ALA A 697 5.12 13.09 -7.98
N GLU A 698 4.08 13.67 -7.36
CA GLU A 698 3.77 13.43 -5.95
C GLU A 698 3.54 11.94 -5.66
N PHE A 699 2.90 11.23 -6.61
CA PHE A 699 2.63 9.80 -6.60
C PHE A 699 3.85 8.91 -6.92
N SER A 700 4.92 9.43 -7.55
CA SER A 700 5.99 8.56 -8.07
C SER A 700 6.75 7.89 -6.93
N ASN A 701 6.75 6.55 -6.91
CA ASN A 701 7.51 5.80 -5.90
C ASN A 701 9.00 6.20 -5.97
N PRO A 702 9.64 6.47 -4.81
CA PRO A 702 10.98 7.02 -4.77
C PRO A 702 12.04 5.92 -4.98
N ALA A 703 13.22 6.33 -5.45
CA ALA A 703 14.36 5.41 -5.62
C ALA A 703 14.81 4.78 -4.30
N SER A 704 14.71 5.50 -3.19
CA SER A 704 15.13 5.09 -1.86
C SER A 704 16.63 4.82 -1.70
N SER A 705 17.23 5.34 -0.61
CA SER A 705 18.59 4.95 -0.24
C SER A 705 18.68 3.56 0.40
N LEU A 706 17.54 2.95 0.74
CA LEU A 706 17.45 1.68 1.48
C LEU A 706 17.96 0.48 0.67
N LEU A 707 17.78 0.54 -0.65
CA LEU A 707 18.20 -0.49 -1.60
C LEU A 707 19.64 -0.28 -2.10
N GLY A 708 20.34 0.73 -1.57
CA GLY A 708 21.64 1.15 -2.06
C GLY A 708 21.56 1.98 -3.34
N VAL A 709 22.64 1.97 -4.11
CA VAL A 709 22.71 2.66 -5.41
C VAL A 709 22.47 1.62 -6.49
N TYR A 710 21.46 1.84 -7.31
CA TYR A 710 21.06 0.94 -8.39
C TYR A 710 20.46 1.76 -9.54
N ASP A 711 20.14 1.11 -10.66
CA ASP A 711 19.68 1.78 -11.88
C ASP A 711 18.25 2.33 -11.76
N PHE A 712 18.14 3.50 -11.15
CA PHE A 712 16.92 4.30 -11.08
C PHE A 712 17.12 5.65 -11.77
N VAL A 713 16.22 5.99 -12.69
CA VAL A 713 16.18 7.29 -13.38
C VAL A 713 14.75 7.84 -13.36
N VAL A 714 14.59 9.13 -13.67
CA VAL A 714 13.27 9.72 -13.88
C VAL A 714 13.08 10.17 -15.33
N ALA A 715 11.83 10.15 -15.78
CA ALA A 715 11.42 10.61 -17.10
C ALA A 715 10.05 11.30 -17.05
N PRO A 716 9.66 12.05 -18.10
CA PRO A 716 8.38 12.74 -18.17
C PRO A 716 7.21 11.75 -17.99
N GLY A 717 6.38 11.98 -16.97
CA GLY A 717 5.26 11.10 -16.62
C GLY A 717 3.95 11.80 -16.29
N ILE A 718 3.85 13.13 -16.42
CA ILE A 718 2.62 13.90 -16.17
C ILE A 718 2.15 14.62 -17.44
N GLU A 719 0.86 14.62 -17.75
CA GLU A 719 0.24 15.15 -18.95
C GLU A 719 0.86 14.61 -20.26
N ILE A 720 1.29 13.34 -20.26
CA ILE A 720 1.96 12.72 -21.41
C ILE A 720 0.93 12.39 -22.49
N ARG A 721 1.05 13.07 -23.63
CA ARG A 721 0.19 12.85 -24.79
C ARG A 721 0.70 11.68 -25.61
N SER A 722 -0.18 10.71 -25.83
CA SER A 722 0.05 9.62 -26.76
C SER A 722 -1.24 9.23 -27.48
N ILE A 723 -1.13 8.25 -28.36
CA ILE A 723 -2.24 7.62 -29.06
C ILE A 723 -3.01 6.69 -28.12
N VAL A 724 -4.30 6.53 -28.36
CA VAL A 724 -5.16 5.54 -27.69
C VAL A 724 -6.02 4.85 -28.74
N PRO A 725 -6.68 3.73 -28.43
CA PRO A 725 -7.49 3.00 -29.39
C PRO A 725 -8.51 3.85 -30.15
N ALA A 726 -8.95 3.33 -31.31
CA ALA A 726 -9.95 3.96 -32.16
C ALA A 726 -9.52 5.32 -32.75
N ASN A 727 -8.23 5.44 -33.10
CA ASN A 727 -7.61 6.67 -33.64
C ASN A 727 -7.65 7.86 -32.67
N GLY A 728 -7.66 7.59 -31.36
CA GLY A 728 -7.78 8.60 -30.34
C GLY A 728 -6.42 9.13 -29.86
N PHE A 729 -6.46 10.22 -29.10
CA PHE A 729 -5.30 10.82 -28.46
C PHE A 729 -5.67 11.24 -27.05
N LEU A 730 -4.83 10.92 -26.06
CA LEU A 730 -5.11 11.21 -24.65
C LEU A 730 -3.83 11.61 -23.91
N SER A 731 -3.98 12.50 -22.93
CA SER A 731 -2.96 12.78 -21.92
C SER A 731 -3.18 11.85 -20.73
N LEU A 732 -2.15 11.09 -20.34
CA LEU A 732 -2.14 10.26 -19.15
C LEU A 732 -0.97 10.61 -18.24
N ASP A 733 -1.12 10.24 -16.97
CA ASP A 733 -0.17 10.48 -15.89
C ASP A 733 0.23 9.12 -15.29
N GLY A 734 1.51 8.97 -14.92
CA GLY A 734 2.02 7.79 -14.23
C GLY A 734 3.50 7.52 -14.52
N THR A 735 4.15 6.74 -13.65
CA THR A 735 5.43 6.10 -13.95
C THR A 735 5.33 5.17 -15.15
N SER A 736 4.14 4.63 -15.42
CA SER A 736 3.78 3.94 -16.66
C SER A 736 4.02 4.76 -17.91
N MET A 737 3.83 6.10 -17.87
CA MET A 737 4.09 7.00 -19.00
C MET A 737 5.57 7.43 -19.05
N ALA A 738 6.27 7.45 -17.93
CA ALA A 738 7.71 7.74 -17.87
C ALA A 738 8.55 6.59 -18.47
N THR A 739 8.19 5.35 -18.15
CA THR A 739 8.84 4.10 -18.59
C THR A 739 9.07 4.01 -20.11
N PRO A 740 8.07 4.22 -20.99
CA PRO A 740 8.24 4.16 -22.45
C PRO A 740 9.16 5.25 -23.00
N HIS A 741 9.31 6.37 -22.30
CA HIS A 741 10.31 7.36 -22.71
C HIS A 741 11.73 6.79 -22.58
N VAL A 742 12.02 6.14 -21.45
CA VAL A 742 13.32 5.52 -21.19
C VAL A 742 13.53 4.33 -22.12
N ALA A 743 12.53 3.47 -22.32
CA ALA A 743 12.60 2.36 -23.29
C ALA A 743 12.90 2.86 -24.72
N GLY A 744 12.29 3.99 -25.13
CA GLY A 744 12.61 4.65 -26.40
C GLY A 744 14.06 5.14 -26.47
N VAL A 745 14.59 5.76 -25.40
CA VAL A 745 16.01 6.17 -25.36
C VAL A 745 16.94 4.96 -25.45
N VAL A 746 16.64 3.87 -24.74
CA VAL A 746 17.41 2.62 -24.85
C VAL A 746 17.39 2.10 -26.29
N ALA A 747 16.25 2.15 -26.99
CA ALA A 747 16.18 1.76 -28.39
C ALA A 747 17.05 2.66 -29.30
N LEU A 748 17.09 3.96 -29.05
CA LEU A 748 17.99 4.89 -29.76
C LEU A 748 19.47 4.55 -29.49
N MET A 749 19.83 4.22 -28.26
CA MET A 749 21.18 3.79 -27.88
C MET A 749 21.57 2.49 -28.60
N LEU A 750 20.67 1.50 -28.64
CA LEU A 750 20.92 0.20 -29.28
C LEU A 750 20.95 0.29 -30.81
N GLN A 751 20.24 1.23 -31.43
CA GLN A 751 20.45 1.53 -32.84
C GLN A 751 21.84 2.12 -33.07
N ALA A 752 22.26 3.05 -32.21
CA ALA A 752 23.56 3.71 -32.34
C ALA A 752 24.74 2.76 -32.09
N ASN A 753 24.58 1.82 -31.15
CA ASN A 753 25.53 0.76 -30.86
C ASN A 753 24.81 -0.56 -30.49
N PRO A 754 24.64 -1.49 -31.45
CA PRO A 754 23.87 -2.72 -31.22
C PRO A 754 24.55 -3.73 -30.30
N ASN A 755 25.84 -3.53 -29.97
CA ASN A 755 26.65 -4.42 -29.16
C ASN A 755 26.66 -4.07 -27.67
N LEU A 756 25.94 -3.03 -27.24
CA LEU A 756 25.85 -2.70 -25.82
C LEU A 756 25.21 -3.85 -25.04
N THR A 757 25.81 -4.20 -23.91
CA THR A 757 25.22 -5.11 -22.93
C THR A 757 24.26 -4.35 -22.02
N PRO A 758 23.33 -5.03 -21.32
CA PRO A 758 22.44 -4.38 -20.35
C PRO A 758 23.18 -3.52 -19.33
N ALA A 759 24.21 -4.07 -18.68
CA ALA A 759 25.09 -3.33 -17.77
C ALA A 759 25.74 -2.07 -18.37
N GLN A 760 26.03 -2.05 -19.68
CA GLN A 760 26.58 -0.86 -20.33
C GLN A 760 25.51 0.18 -20.62
N VAL A 761 24.29 -0.25 -20.93
CA VAL A 761 23.15 0.66 -21.12
C VAL A 761 22.81 1.34 -19.80
N GLU A 762 22.66 0.54 -18.74
CA GLU A 762 22.47 0.96 -17.34
C GLU A 762 23.50 2.00 -16.92
N GLN A 763 24.79 1.65 -17.02
CA GLN A 763 25.89 2.58 -16.71
C GLN A 763 25.80 3.88 -17.52
N ILE A 764 25.54 3.81 -18.83
CA ILE A 764 25.48 5.00 -19.66
C ILE A 764 24.32 5.90 -19.23
N LEU A 765 23.14 5.34 -18.95
CA LEU A 765 22.00 6.10 -18.46
C LEU A 765 22.31 6.76 -17.12
N ALA A 766 22.87 6.02 -16.16
CA ALA A 766 23.26 6.55 -14.87
C ALA A 766 24.31 7.69 -14.97
N GLU A 767 25.33 7.53 -15.83
CA GLU A 767 26.38 8.54 -16.05
C GLU A 767 25.91 9.80 -16.78
N THR A 768 24.82 9.70 -17.53
CA THR A 768 24.35 10.77 -18.43
C THR A 768 23.03 11.39 -18.00
N ALA A 769 22.33 10.80 -17.03
CA ALA A 769 21.17 11.40 -16.39
C ALA A 769 21.53 12.77 -15.78
N ASN A 770 20.57 13.68 -15.86
CA ASN A 770 20.74 15.07 -15.46
C ASN A 770 19.99 15.33 -14.14
N PRO A 771 20.72 15.46 -13.02
CA PRO A 771 20.11 15.82 -11.74
C PRO A 771 19.81 17.32 -11.62
N GLU A 772 20.31 18.18 -12.52
CA GLU A 772 20.18 19.63 -12.37
C GLU A 772 18.74 20.10 -12.56
N GLY A 773 18.24 20.82 -11.55
CA GLY A 773 16.93 21.47 -11.59
C GLY A 773 15.75 20.55 -11.35
N ILE A 774 15.98 19.31 -10.90
CA ILE A 774 14.92 18.46 -10.38
C ILE A 774 14.42 19.04 -9.06
N LEU A 775 13.10 19.04 -8.90
CA LEU A 775 12.39 19.53 -7.73
C LEU A 775 11.69 18.35 -7.07
N VAL A 776 11.85 18.20 -5.75
CA VAL A 776 11.22 17.16 -4.93
C VAL A 776 10.20 17.80 -4.01
#